data_AF-A0AA86RRT6-F1
#
_entry.id   AF-A0AA86RRT6-F1
#
_cell.length_a   1.000
_cell.length_b   1.000
_cell.length_c   1.000
_cell.angle_alpha   90.00
_cell.angle_beta   90.00
_cell.angle_gamma   90.00
#
_symmetry.space_group_name_H-M   'P 1'
#
loop_
_entity.id
_entity.type
_entity.pdbx_description
1 polymer ?
#
loop_
_entity_poly.entity_id
_entity_poly.type
_entity_poly.pdbx_seq_one_letter_code
_entity_poly.pdbx_strand_id
1 'polypeptide(L)'
;MAFVSKLSTPNPAASLSEALRPRESSRNCFLSFKPSSSAANYKFNLSASLRSLHSLPLKTSLRIKCSQTDGNGSPAKRTVLHDLYEKEGQSPWYDNLCRPVTDLLPLIASGVRGVTSNPAIFQKAISSSNAYNDQFRELVQAGKDIESAYWELVVKDIQDACKLFEPIYDQTDGGDGYVSVEVSPRLADDTEGTIEAAKWLHKVVDRPNVYIKIPATEACVPSIKEVIANGISVNVTLIFSLARYEAVIDAYLDGLEASGLNDLSRVTSVASFFVSRVDTLIDKTLEKIGTPEALNLRGKAAVAQAALAYQLYQRKFSGPRWEALVKKGAKKQRLLWASTSVKNPAYPDTLYVAPLIGPDTVSTMPDQALQAFIDHGTVSRTIDSNASEAEGIYNALQKLGIDWGFVGNQLELEGVDSFKKSFDSLLDSLQEKANSLKLAPINDSNGASLRSRAGSITLFMSLMDSSEIKSPTEVSIEGTPGTSMNRKKLAIYFIESEDRRMAFGRGYTAGSTPVNIHGKSIVDLSKTGGWIAAFFIFGNEMAERMAYFGLSVNMVAFMFYVMHRPFTSSSNAVNNFLGISQASSVLGGFLADAYLGRYWTIAIFTTIYLAGLTGITLCATIGKFVPNQEECDQFSLLLGNCEPAKSWQMTYLYAVLYITAFGAAGIRPCVSSFGADQFDERSKNYKEHLDRFFNFFYLSVTIGAIVAFTVVVYVQMQYGWGSAFGSLAIAMGISNMVFFIGTPLYRHRLPGGSPLTRVAQVLVAAFRKRNAPFGSSEFIGLYEVPGRNSAIKGSRKIAHTDDFRFLDKAALQLKEDGANPSPWRLCTVTQVEEVKILLKLIPIPACTIMLNVVLTEFLTLSVQQAYTLNTHLGRLKLPVTCMPVFPGLSVFLILSLYYSLFVPIFRRITGHPHGASQLQRVGIGLAVSILSVAWAAIFERYRRNYAIKHDYEATFLTAMPNLSAYWLLIQYCLIGVAEVFCIVGLLEFLYEEAPDAMKSIGSAYAALAGGLGCFVATIINNIIKSATGNSAKDQPSWLSQNINTGSVSEWQPKLKKEEEKKLHRKKGV
;
A
#
# COMPACT_ATOMS: atom_id res chain seq x y z
N MET A 1 0.93 -60.20 5.69
CA MET A 1 0.94 -61.51 5.00
C MET A 1 1.65 -61.35 3.66
N ALA A 2 1.81 -62.45 2.92
CA ALA A 2 2.50 -62.65 1.62
C ALA A 2 2.36 -61.57 0.51
N PHE A 3 3.14 -61.55 -0.60
CA PHE A 3 4.53 -61.96 -0.97
C PHE A 3 4.69 -61.70 -2.51
N VAL A 4 5.90 -61.85 -3.10
CA VAL A 4 6.19 -61.94 -4.57
C VAL A 4 5.99 -60.62 -5.39
N SER A 5 6.80 -60.22 -6.41
CA SER A 5 8.21 -60.40 -6.84
C SER A 5 8.46 -59.44 -8.07
N LYS A 6 9.57 -59.34 -8.84
CA LYS A 6 10.94 -59.92 -8.91
C LYS A 6 11.81 -59.05 -9.88
N LEU A 7 13.12 -58.89 -9.61
CA LEU A 7 14.22 -58.68 -10.60
C LEU A 7 14.22 -57.41 -11.50
N SER A 8 15.34 -56.93 -12.08
CA SER A 8 16.76 -57.37 -12.01
C SER A 8 17.75 -56.22 -12.28
N THR A 9 18.96 -56.31 -11.70
CA THR A 9 20.21 -55.70 -12.20
C THR A 9 21.22 -56.80 -12.51
N PRO A 10 22.34 -56.50 -13.22
CA PRO A 10 23.61 -56.41 -12.48
C PRO A 10 24.61 -55.36 -13.02
N ASN A 11 25.70 -55.16 -12.26
CA ASN A 11 26.96 -54.47 -12.61
C ASN A 11 28.11 -55.49 -12.39
N PRO A 12 29.29 -55.43 -13.06
CA PRO A 12 30.42 -54.76 -12.39
C PRO A 12 31.62 -54.23 -13.27
N ALA A 13 32.25 -53.15 -12.78
CA ALA A 13 33.70 -52.89 -12.58
C ALA A 13 34.81 -53.02 -13.68
N ALA A 14 35.86 -52.19 -13.44
CA ALA A 14 37.32 -52.41 -13.68
C ALA A 14 38.05 -51.79 -14.91
N SER A 15 38.77 -50.67 -14.62
CA SER A 15 40.11 -50.23 -15.06
C SER A 15 40.91 -50.91 -16.19
N LEU A 16 41.54 -50.10 -17.06
CA LEU A 16 43.03 -50.02 -17.23
C LEU A 16 43.48 -48.80 -18.07
N SER A 17 44.78 -48.69 -18.40
CA SER A 17 45.49 -47.45 -18.78
C SER A 17 46.40 -47.54 -20.03
N GLU A 18 47.09 -46.44 -20.33
CA GLU A 18 48.29 -46.28 -21.21
C GLU A 18 48.13 -46.05 -22.73
N ALA A 19 48.24 -44.77 -23.11
CA ALA A 19 49.30 -44.15 -23.94
C ALA A 19 49.96 -44.91 -25.12
N LEU A 20 50.19 -44.18 -26.22
CA LEU A 20 51.51 -44.02 -26.87
C LEU A 20 51.56 -42.81 -27.84
N ARG A 21 52.77 -42.32 -28.15
CA ARG A 21 53.08 -41.29 -29.20
C ARG A 21 53.76 -41.96 -30.41
N PRO A 22 54.02 -41.28 -31.55
CA PRO A 22 55.34 -40.60 -31.69
C PRO A 22 55.42 -39.34 -32.62
N ARG A 23 56.42 -38.47 -32.36
CA ARG A 23 57.47 -37.87 -33.25
C ARG A 23 57.18 -37.34 -34.68
N GLU A 24 57.92 -36.39 -35.30
CA GLU A 24 58.90 -35.36 -34.85
C GLU A 24 59.23 -34.30 -35.96
N SER A 25 59.57 -33.07 -35.54
CA SER A 25 60.64 -32.18 -36.09
C SER A 25 60.47 -31.31 -37.37
N SER A 26 61.19 -30.17 -37.32
CA SER A 26 61.69 -29.30 -38.43
C SER A 26 60.69 -28.35 -39.14
N ARG A 27 61.05 -27.11 -39.54
CA ARG A 27 62.25 -26.27 -39.28
C ARG A 27 61.97 -24.77 -39.60
N ASN A 28 62.46 -23.86 -38.74
CA ASN A 28 62.97 -22.49 -39.04
C ASN A 28 61.99 -21.41 -39.66
N CYS A 29 62.18 -20.09 -39.52
CA CYS A 29 63.24 -19.28 -38.86
C CYS A 29 62.76 -17.85 -38.46
N PHE A 30 63.26 -17.31 -37.32
CA PHE A 30 63.52 -15.89 -36.96
C PHE A 30 62.41 -14.79 -37.09
N LEU A 31 62.39 -13.65 -36.38
CA LEU A 31 62.94 -13.08 -35.12
C LEU A 31 61.97 -11.92 -34.74
N SER A 32 61.48 -11.72 -33.50
CA SER A 32 62.09 -11.00 -32.35
C SER A 32 62.61 -9.57 -32.63
N PHE A 33 62.53 -8.57 -31.73
CA PHE A 33 62.28 -8.57 -30.28
C PHE A 33 61.60 -7.26 -29.77
N LYS A 34 61.02 -7.30 -28.55
CA LYS A 34 60.72 -6.16 -27.64
C LYS A 34 62.04 -5.65 -26.96
N PRO A 35 62.16 -4.47 -26.27
CA PRO A 35 61.20 -3.96 -25.26
C PRO A 35 61.11 -2.41 -25.12
N SER A 36 61.11 -1.90 -23.88
CA SER A 36 60.48 -0.64 -23.41
C SER A 36 61.43 0.46 -22.89
N SER A 37 60.90 1.69 -22.78
CA SER A 37 61.33 2.80 -21.86
C SER A 37 62.75 3.38 -22.06
N SER A 38 63.04 4.68 -21.88
CA SER A 38 62.46 5.68 -20.95
C SER A 38 62.79 7.15 -21.31
N ALA A 39 62.02 8.09 -20.77
CA ALA A 39 62.36 9.43 -20.24
C ALA A 39 63.30 10.45 -20.96
N ALA A 40 62.89 11.73 -20.82
CA ALA A 40 63.68 12.97 -20.66
C ALA A 40 64.08 13.84 -21.89
N ASN A 41 63.54 15.07 -21.87
CA ASN A 41 64.15 16.38 -22.14
C ASN A 41 65.11 16.58 -23.35
N TYR A 42 64.80 17.53 -24.24
CA TYR A 42 65.23 18.93 -24.06
C TYR A 42 64.46 19.96 -24.92
N LYS A 43 64.77 21.23 -24.68
CA LYS A 43 64.04 22.47 -25.02
C LYS A 43 64.21 23.03 -26.46
N PHE A 44 63.24 23.89 -26.81
CA PHE A 44 63.39 25.26 -27.39
C PHE A 44 63.25 25.57 -28.90
N ASN A 45 62.21 26.37 -29.17
CA ASN A 45 62.23 27.70 -29.83
C ASN A 45 62.20 27.92 -31.37
N LEU A 46 61.00 28.36 -31.79
CA LEU A 46 60.68 29.69 -32.37
C LEU A 46 60.72 29.95 -33.89
N SER A 47 59.65 30.61 -34.36
CA SER A 47 59.52 31.49 -35.55
C SER A 47 59.70 30.92 -36.97
N ALA A 48 59.12 31.50 -38.03
CA ALA A 48 57.84 32.24 -38.20
C ALA A 48 57.61 32.52 -39.72
N SER A 49 56.34 32.72 -40.14
CA SER A 49 55.97 33.49 -41.36
C SER A 49 56.32 32.86 -42.74
N LEU A 50 55.64 33.07 -43.89
CA LEU A 50 54.30 33.63 -44.22
C LEU A 50 53.90 33.22 -45.68
N ARG A 51 52.57 33.13 -45.94
CA ARG A 51 51.83 33.42 -47.20
C ARG A 51 51.97 32.57 -48.50
N SER A 52 50.77 32.24 -49.05
CA SER A 52 50.32 32.30 -50.47
C SER A 52 50.79 31.22 -51.49
N LEU A 53 50.01 30.81 -52.52
CA LEU A 53 48.64 31.16 -52.99
C LEU A 53 47.99 30.00 -53.83
N HIS A 54 46.65 29.94 -53.85
CA HIS A 54 45.69 29.40 -54.85
C HIS A 54 45.46 27.91 -55.24
N SER A 55 44.16 27.65 -55.51
CA SER A 55 43.49 26.73 -56.47
C SER A 55 43.52 25.19 -56.33
N LEU A 56 42.48 24.66 -55.65
CA LEU A 56 41.42 23.71 -56.10
C LEU A 56 41.66 22.72 -57.28
N PRO A 57 40.92 21.58 -57.36
CA PRO A 57 39.94 21.00 -56.41
C PRO A 57 40.23 19.53 -56.00
N LEU A 58 39.65 19.04 -54.90
CA LEU A 58 39.66 17.61 -54.57
C LEU A 58 38.45 17.18 -53.71
N LYS A 59 37.89 16.00 -54.01
CA LYS A 59 36.81 15.36 -53.23
C LYS A 59 37.38 14.68 -51.98
N THR A 60 36.96 15.06 -50.78
CA THR A 60 37.16 14.22 -49.58
C THR A 60 36.09 14.44 -48.51
N SER A 61 35.71 13.35 -47.83
CA SER A 61 34.75 13.35 -46.71
C SER A 61 35.29 14.08 -45.48
N LEU A 62 34.68 15.21 -45.10
CA LEU A 62 35.02 15.95 -43.89
C LEU A 62 34.34 15.35 -42.64
N ARG A 63 35.09 14.57 -41.86
CA ARG A 63 34.75 14.31 -40.46
C ARG A 63 34.97 15.60 -39.65
N ILE A 64 33.90 16.29 -39.29
CA ILE A 64 33.97 17.41 -38.36
C ILE A 64 34.23 16.86 -36.95
N LYS A 65 35.32 17.31 -36.32
CA LYS A 65 35.51 17.18 -34.87
C LYS A 65 34.89 18.40 -34.19
N CYS A 66 33.74 18.22 -33.52
CA CYS A 66 33.25 19.22 -32.59
C CYS A 66 34.13 19.21 -31.34
N SER A 67 34.76 20.34 -31.04
CA SER A 67 35.34 20.61 -29.72
C SER A 67 34.31 21.34 -28.87
N GLN A 68 33.79 20.68 -27.83
CA GLN A 68 33.15 21.36 -26.70
C GLN A 68 34.12 21.33 -25.51
N THR A 69 34.49 22.52 -25.03
CA THR A 69 35.34 22.72 -23.87
C THR A 69 34.59 23.58 -22.86
N ASP A 70 33.71 22.94 -22.09
CA ASP A 70 33.17 23.51 -20.86
C ASP A 70 34.01 23.08 -19.64
N GLY A 71 33.92 23.85 -18.56
CA GLY A 71 34.80 23.71 -17.40
C GLY A 71 34.72 22.35 -16.68
N ASN A 72 35.84 21.92 -16.09
CA ASN A 72 35.97 20.71 -15.27
C ASN A 72 35.80 19.33 -15.98
N GLY A 73 36.08 19.27 -17.28
CA GLY A 73 37.07 18.29 -17.79
C GLY A 73 36.79 16.79 -17.62
N SER A 74 35.55 16.40 -17.33
CA SER A 74 35.10 15.00 -17.34
C SER A 74 34.20 14.81 -18.58
N PRO A 75 34.58 13.96 -19.55
CA PRO A 75 33.76 13.77 -20.75
C PRO A 75 32.40 13.18 -20.37
N ALA A 76 31.32 13.71 -20.96
CA ALA A 76 29.98 13.17 -20.78
C ALA A 76 29.96 11.67 -21.12
N LYS A 77 29.41 10.86 -20.21
CA LYS A 77 29.51 9.40 -20.27
C LYS A 77 28.54 8.87 -21.33
N ARG A 78 29.01 8.77 -22.58
CA ARG A 78 28.26 8.25 -23.74
C ARG A 78 27.52 6.96 -23.38
N THR A 79 26.26 6.91 -23.79
CA THR A 79 25.29 5.82 -23.53
C THR A 79 24.94 5.08 -24.81
N VAL A 80 24.18 3.99 -24.69
CA VAL A 80 23.58 3.33 -25.86
C VAL A 80 22.51 4.16 -26.57
N LEU A 81 21.95 5.21 -25.94
CA LEU A 81 21.01 6.14 -26.60
C LEU A 81 21.70 6.99 -27.68
N HIS A 82 22.97 7.35 -27.46
CA HIS A 82 23.79 8.01 -28.48
C HIS A 82 24.03 7.06 -29.67
N ASP A 83 24.31 5.79 -29.38
CA ASP A 83 24.53 4.77 -30.41
C ASP A 83 23.25 4.44 -31.19
N LEU A 84 22.07 4.42 -30.53
CA LEU A 84 20.77 4.22 -31.16
C LEU A 84 20.49 5.26 -32.26
N TYR A 85 20.81 6.52 -31.99
CA TYR A 85 20.69 7.60 -32.97
C TYR A 85 21.84 7.59 -34.00
N GLU A 86 23.10 7.59 -33.54
CA GLU A 86 24.26 7.78 -34.43
C GLU A 86 24.60 6.58 -35.32
N LYS A 87 24.17 5.36 -34.96
CA LYS A 87 24.43 4.14 -35.75
C LYS A 87 23.20 3.68 -36.53
N GLU A 88 22.04 3.65 -35.87
CA GLU A 88 20.83 3.01 -36.41
C GLU A 88 19.78 4.00 -36.92
N GLY A 89 19.95 5.31 -36.65
CA GLY A 89 19.06 6.36 -37.13
C GLY A 89 17.70 6.43 -36.43
N GLN A 90 17.59 5.91 -35.20
CA GLN A 90 16.39 6.02 -34.37
C GLN A 90 16.60 7.08 -33.27
N SER A 91 15.72 8.08 -33.20
CA SER A 91 15.80 9.12 -32.16
C SER A 91 15.19 8.65 -30.84
N PRO A 92 15.94 8.58 -29.73
CA PRO A 92 15.38 8.32 -28.40
C PRO A 92 14.70 9.58 -27.86
N TRP A 93 13.41 9.47 -27.55
CA TRP A 93 12.62 10.51 -26.90
C TRP A 93 12.14 10.03 -25.52
N TYR A 94 11.75 10.97 -24.67
CA TYR A 94 11.26 10.71 -23.31
C TYR A 94 9.75 10.95 -23.21
N ASP A 95 9.00 9.99 -22.66
CA ASP A 95 7.52 10.02 -22.59
C ASP A 95 7.01 10.50 -21.21
N ASN A 96 7.55 11.63 -20.75
CA ASN A 96 7.21 12.28 -19.47
C ASN A 96 7.68 13.75 -19.49
N LEU A 97 6.91 14.66 -18.89
CA LEU A 97 7.27 16.07 -18.72
C LEU A 97 6.73 16.56 -17.37
N CYS A 98 7.59 17.16 -16.56
CA CYS A 98 7.26 17.68 -15.24
C CYS A 98 8.16 18.86 -14.89
N ARG A 99 7.63 19.81 -14.11
CA ARG A 99 8.39 20.87 -13.46
C ARG A 99 9.14 20.33 -12.21
N PRO A 100 10.43 20.68 -12.02
CA PRO A 100 11.23 21.61 -12.81
C PRO A 100 11.76 21.00 -14.12
N VAL A 101 11.50 21.70 -15.23
CA VAL A 101 11.79 21.20 -16.59
C VAL A 101 13.30 20.99 -16.83
N THR A 102 14.16 21.60 -16.01
CA THR A 102 15.61 21.36 -15.97
C THR A 102 16.01 19.91 -15.71
N ASP A 103 15.12 19.09 -15.15
CA ASP A 103 15.38 17.65 -14.91
C ASP A 103 15.50 16.85 -16.23
N LEU A 104 15.18 17.47 -17.37
CA LEU A 104 15.51 16.97 -18.70
C LEU A 104 17.00 17.10 -19.06
N LEU A 105 17.77 18.00 -18.44
CA LEU A 105 19.18 18.24 -18.80
C LEU A 105 20.08 17.00 -18.65
N PRO A 106 20.00 16.19 -17.57
CA PRO A 106 20.72 14.92 -17.49
C PRO A 106 20.28 13.91 -18.56
N LEU A 107 19.00 13.91 -18.95
CA LEU A 107 18.48 13.01 -19.99
C LEU A 107 18.98 13.42 -21.38
N ILE A 108 18.98 14.71 -21.68
CA ILE A 108 19.57 15.31 -22.89
C ILE A 108 21.06 14.96 -22.96
N ALA A 109 21.82 15.17 -21.87
CA ALA A 109 23.23 14.77 -21.78
C ALA A 109 23.45 13.25 -21.85
N SER A 110 22.43 12.44 -21.51
CA SER A 110 22.42 10.99 -21.71
C SER A 110 22.05 10.56 -23.14
N GLY A 111 21.69 11.50 -24.03
CA GLY A 111 21.42 11.25 -25.44
C GLY A 111 19.96 11.37 -25.87
N VAL A 112 19.02 11.78 -24.99
CA VAL A 112 17.62 12.02 -25.36
C VAL A 112 17.48 13.24 -26.28
N ARG A 113 16.63 13.13 -27.31
CA ARG A 113 16.57 14.08 -28.44
C ARG A 113 15.20 14.76 -28.63
N GLY A 114 14.23 14.47 -27.78
CA GLY A 114 12.90 15.09 -27.77
C GLY A 114 12.04 14.56 -26.63
N VAL A 115 10.84 15.11 -26.45
CA VAL A 115 9.93 14.75 -25.35
C VAL A 115 8.46 14.76 -25.78
N THR A 116 7.69 13.79 -25.31
CA THR A 116 6.22 13.76 -25.43
C THR A 116 5.55 14.07 -24.09
N SER A 117 4.55 14.94 -24.13
CA SER A 117 3.54 15.06 -23.07
C SER A 117 2.22 14.42 -23.50
N ASN A 118 1.31 14.27 -22.53
CA ASN A 118 -0.10 13.97 -22.69
C ASN A 118 -0.84 14.40 -21.40
N PRO A 119 -2.18 14.44 -21.37
CA PRO A 119 -2.91 14.90 -20.18
C PRO A 119 -2.70 14.04 -18.92
N ALA A 120 -2.44 12.72 -19.04
CA ALA A 120 -2.14 11.86 -17.89
C ALA A 120 -0.74 12.10 -17.30
N ILE A 121 0.24 12.49 -18.14
CA ILE A 121 1.55 12.96 -17.69
C ILE A 121 1.39 14.23 -16.85
N PHE A 122 0.68 15.24 -17.37
CA PHE A 122 0.42 16.47 -16.62
C PHE A 122 -0.46 16.23 -15.38
N GLN A 123 -1.42 15.29 -15.44
CA GLN A 123 -2.22 14.89 -14.27
C GLN A 123 -1.32 14.42 -13.12
N LYS A 124 -0.39 13.50 -13.42
CA LYS A 124 0.57 12.99 -12.45
C LYS A 124 1.53 14.09 -11.96
N ALA A 125 2.03 14.92 -12.87
CA ALA A 125 2.97 15.99 -12.53
C ALA A 125 2.36 17.05 -11.60
N ILE A 126 1.18 17.58 -11.96
CA ILE A 126 0.53 18.71 -11.28
C ILE A 126 -0.11 18.31 -9.94
N SER A 127 -0.56 17.05 -9.81
CA SER A 127 -1.09 16.50 -8.55
C SER A 127 0.00 16.11 -7.55
N SER A 128 1.16 15.61 -8.01
CA SER A 128 2.22 15.12 -7.11
C SER A 128 3.37 16.09 -6.84
N SER A 129 3.58 17.11 -7.69
CA SER A 129 4.65 18.10 -7.52
C SER A 129 4.13 19.42 -6.95
N ASN A 130 4.81 19.91 -5.91
CA ASN A 130 4.57 21.25 -5.36
C ASN A 130 5.08 22.38 -6.27
N ALA A 131 5.87 22.09 -7.31
CA ALA A 131 6.48 23.10 -8.20
C ALA A 131 5.46 23.91 -9.02
N TYR A 132 4.21 23.46 -9.11
CA TYR A 132 3.11 24.17 -9.77
C TYR A 132 2.35 25.10 -8.82
N ASN A 133 2.52 24.97 -7.50
CA ASN A 133 1.61 25.57 -6.51
C ASN A 133 1.55 27.09 -6.55
N ASP A 134 2.69 27.76 -6.77
CA ASP A 134 2.77 29.21 -6.66
C ASP A 134 2.19 29.91 -7.91
N GLN A 135 2.59 29.49 -9.12
CA GLN A 135 1.94 29.96 -10.35
C GLN A 135 0.44 29.61 -10.36
N PHE A 136 0.03 28.43 -9.90
CA PHE A 136 -1.39 28.09 -9.81
C PHE A 136 -2.15 28.98 -8.82
N ARG A 137 -1.54 29.34 -7.67
CA ARG A 137 -2.13 30.28 -6.71
C ARG A 137 -2.30 31.67 -7.33
N GLU A 138 -1.30 32.17 -8.05
CA GLU A 138 -1.36 33.45 -8.78
C GLU A 138 -2.50 33.45 -9.81
N LEU A 139 -2.62 32.39 -10.63
CA LEU A 139 -3.68 32.25 -11.64
C LEU A 139 -5.09 32.23 -11.01
N VAL A 140 -5.26 31.50 -9.90
CA VAL A 140 -6.52 31.42 -9.15
C VAL A 140 -6.86 32.73 -8.43
N GLN A 141 -5.85 33.47 -7.94
CA GLN A 141 -6.02 34.81 -7.36
C GLN A 141 -6.33 35.88 -8.40
N ALA A 142 -5.79 35.76 -9.62
CA ALA A 142 -6.15 36.56 -10.78
C ALA A 142 -7.56 36.27 -11.34
N GLY A 143 -8.31 35.36 -10.71
CA GLY A 143 -9.71 35.08 -11.03
C GLY A 143 -9.92 34.19 -12.26
N LYS A 144 -8.88 33.52 -12.77
CA LYS A 144 -9.00 32.62 -13.92
C LYS A 144 -9.76 31.34 -13.54
N ASP A 145 -10.42 30.75 -14.53
CA ASP A 145 -11.01 29.42 -14.40
C ASP A 145 -9.92 28.32 -14.43
N ILE A 146 -10.33 27.09 -14.11
CA ILE A 146 -9.42 25.97 -13.92
C ILE A 146 -8.81 25.46 -15.23
N GLU A 147 -9.53 25.52 -16.36
CA GLU A 147 -9.03 25.03 -17.64
C GLU A 147 -8.05 26.04 -18.25
N SER A 148 -8.35 27.35 -18.18
CA SER A 148 -7.37 28.41 -18.50
C SER A 148 -6.12 28.34 -17.62
N ALA A 149 -6.28 28.12 -16.31
CA ALA A 149 -5.14 27.99 -15.40
C ALA A 149 -4.30 26.74 -15.69
N TYR A 150 -4.92 25.61 -16.02
CA TYR A 150 -4.23 24.41 -16.51
C TYR A 150 -3.39 24.72 -17.76
N TRP A 151 -3.99 25.36 -18.77
CA TRP A 151 -3.30 25.66 -20.01
C TRP A 151 -2.10 26.59 -19.81
N GLU A 152 -2.15 27.56 -18.90
CA GLU A 152 -1.02 28.44 -18.60
C GLU A 152 0.11 27.75 -17.79
N LEU A 153 -0.18 26.67 -17.06
CA LEU A 153 0.86 25.81 -16.49
C LEU A 153 1.53 24.98 -17.61
N VAL A 154 0.73 24.37 -18.49
CA VAL A 154 1.19 23.50 -19.60
C VAL A 154 2.01 24.28 -20.63
N VAL A 155 1.49 25.40 -21.13
CA VAL A 155 2.19 26.27 -22.10
C VAL A 155 3.55 26.68 -21.56
N LYS A 156 3.62 27.04 -20.27
CA LYS A 156 4.87 27.46 -19.63
C LYS A 156 5.90 26.32 -19.58
N ASP A 157 5.49 25.12 -19.17
CA ASP A 157 6.37 23.94 -19.15
C ASP A 157 6.84 23.54 -20.57
N ILE A 158 5.94 23.61 -21.56
CA ILE A 158 6.26 23.33 -22.97
C ILE A 158 7.22 24.36 -23.55
N GLN A 159 7.03 25.67 -23.26
CA GLN A 159 7.95 26.73 -23.69
C GLN A 159 9.35 26.57 -23.10
N ASP A 160 9.44 26.24 -21.81
CA ASP A 160 10.73 26.01 -21.14
C ASP A 160 11.39 24.72 -21.65
N ALA A 161 10.63 23.66 -21.93
CA ALA A 161 11.15 22.44 -22.55
C ALA A 161 11.65 22.68 -23.98
N CYS A 162 10.91 23.46 -24.78
CA CYS A 162 11.33 23.84 -26.13
C CYS A 162 12.70 24.52 -26.10
N LYS A 163 12.91 25.43 -25.14
CA LYS A 163 14.19 26.12 -24.95
C LYS A 163 15.35 25.21 -24.53
N LEU A 164 15.09 24.10 -23.82
CA LEU A 164 16.14 23.12 -23.50
C LEU A 164 16.53 22.26 -24.70
N PHE A 165 15.59 22.00 -25.61
CA PHE A 165 15.82 21.19 -26.82
C PHE A 165 16.19 22.01 -28.08
N GLU A 166 16.01 23.33 -28.05
CA GLU A 166 16.38 24.28 -29.12
C GLU A 166 17.80 24.06 -29.69
N PRO A 167 18.86 23.83 -28.88
CA PRO A 167 20.18 23.52 -29.42
C PRO A 167 20.27 22.22 -30.23
N ILE A 168 19.42 21.23 -29.96
CA ILE A 168 19.34 19.98 -30.74
C ILE A 168 18.54 20.20 -32.02
N TYR A 169 17.48 21.00 -31.96
CA TYR A 169 16.70 21.41 -33.13
C TYR A 169 17.60 22.12 -34.15
N ASP A 170 18.37 23.13 -33.73
CA ASP A 170 19.30 23.85 -34.61
C ASP A 170 20.40 22.93 -35.17
N GLN A 171 21.03 22.11 -34.32
CA GLN A 171 22.10 21.17 -34.75
C GLN A 171 21.63 20.09 -35.73
N THR A 172 20.33 19.83 -35.81
CA THR A 172 19.73 18.85 -36.74
C THR A 172 18.96 19.50 -37.89
N ASP A 173 19.03 20.83 -38.01
CA ASP A 173 18.20 21.62 -38.93
C ASP A 173 16.69 21.29 -38.82
N GLY A 174 16.18 21.15 -37.59
CA GLY A 174 14.83 20.69 -37.31
C GLY A 174 14.61 19.22 -37.66
N GLY A 175 15.58 18.35 -37.37
CA GLY A 175 15.46 16.89 -37.44
C GLY A 175 15.01 16.29 -36.12
N ASP A 176 15.51 16.79 -34.99
CA ASP A 176 15.10 16.45 -33.62
C ASP A 176 14.89 17.73 -32.80
N GLY A 177 14.96 17.64 -31.47
CA GLY A 177 14.81 18.77 -30.56
C GLY A 177 13.35 19.19 -30.34
N TYR A 178 12.39 18.31 -30.63
CA TYR A 178 10.97 18.63 -30.55
C TYR A 178 10.33 18.31 -29.20
N VAL A 179 9.30 19.09 -28.87
CA VAL A 179 8.48 18.97 -27.66
C VAL A 179 7.02 18.85 -28.07
N SER A 180 6.32 17.77 -27.68
CA SER A 180 4.92 17.56 -28.08
C SER A 180 3.93 17.99 -26.99
N VAL A 181 2.95 18.84 -27.35
CA VAL A 181 1.79 19.23 -26.52
C VAL A 181 0.49 18.76 -27.16
N GLU A 182 -0.40 18.13 -26.39
CA GLU A 182 -1.65 17.55 -26.90
C GLU A 182 -2.82 18.54 -26.81
N VAL A 183 -3.71 18.52 -27.82
CA VAL A 183 -5.01 19.21 -27.74
C VAL A 183 -5.89 18.58 -26.64
N SER A 184 -6.95 19.27 -26.22
CA SER A 184 -7.90 18.71 -25.24
C SER A 184 -8.49 17.39 -25.76
N PRO A 185 -8.41 16.26 -25.02
CA PRO A 185 -8.98 14.98 -25.46
C PRO A 185 -10.49 15.02 -25.70
N ARG A 186 -11.19 16.02 -25.15
CA ARG A 186 -12.61 16.28 -25.41
C ARG A 186 -12.88 16.55 -26.90
N LEU A 187 -11.90 17.08 -27.63
CA LEU A 187 -11.97 17.39 -29.06
C LEU A 187 -11.67 16.20 -29.99
N ALA A 188 -11.40 15.00 -29.45
CA ALA A 188 -11.03 13.82 -30.25
C ALA A 188 -12.14 13.32 -31.22
N ASP A 189 -13.34 13.90 -31.16
CA ASP A 189 -14.45 13.62 -32.09
C ASP A 189 -14.89 14.90 -32.85
N ASP A 190 -14.12 15.99 -32.77
CA ASP A 190 -14.40 17.31 -33.33
C ASP A 190 -13.24 17.79 -34.21
N THR A 191 -13.46 17.78 -35.53
CA THR A 191 -12.47 18.20 -36.53
C THR A 191 -12.12 19.69 -36.41
N GLU A 192 -13.12 20.56 -36.36
CA GLU A 192 -12.95 22.02 -36.41
C GLU A 192 -12.41 22.55 -35.08
N GLY A 193 -12.94 22.09 -33.95
CA GLY A 193 -12.40 22.40 -32.64
C GLY A 193 -10.95 21.95 -32.48
N THR A 194 -10.58 20.81 -33.06
CA THR A 194 -9.17 20.36 -33.10
C THR A 194 -8.30 21.28 -33.96
N ILE A 195 -8.77 21.74 -35.11
CA ILE A 195 -8.02 22.68 -35.99
C ILE A 195 -7.74 24.00 -35.26
N GLU A 196 -8.75 24.60 -34.65
CA GLU A 196 -8.60 25.89 -33.97
C GLU A 196 -7.81 25.78 -32.66
N ALA A 197 -8.00 24.69 -31.89
CA ALA A 197 -7.16 24.40 -30.72
C ALA A 197 -5.68 24.20 -31.11
N ALA A 198 -5.39 23.57 -32.26
CA ALA A 198 -4.04 23.38 -32.76
C ALA A 198 -3.37 24.69 -33.19
N LYS A 199 -4.08 25.54 -33.96
CA LYS A 199 -3.63 26.89 -34.33
C LYS A 199 -3.37 27.76 -33.09
N TRP A 200 -4.27 27.70 -32.10
CA TRP A 200 -4.14 28.42 -30.84
C TRP A 200 -2.94 27.96 -30.01
N LEU A 201 -2.78 26.65 -29.77
CA LEU A 201 -1.62 26.11 -29.03
C LEU A 201 -0.30 26.47 -29.70
N HIS A 202 -0.20 26.34 -31.02
CA HIS A 202 1.03 26.70 -31.75
C HIS A 202 1.39 28.18 -31.57
N LYS A 203 0.40 29.07 -31.73
CA LYS A 203 0.54 30.52 -31.56
C LYS A 203 0.86 30.94 -30.12
N VAL A 204 0.35 30.22 -29.12
CA VAL A 204 0.55 30.55 -27.69
C VAL A 204 1.84 29.97 -27.14
N VAL A 205 2.30 28.81 -27.63
CA VAL A 205 3.64 28.29 -27.32
C VAL A 205 4.73 29.12 -27.99
N ASP A 206 4.54 29.55 -29.25
CA ASP A 206 5.47 30.43 -29.99
C ASP A 206 6.90 29.86 -30.09
N ARG A 207 7.06 28.57 -30.41
CA ARG A 207 8.38 27.93 -30.58
C ARG A 207 8.42 27.08 -31.85
N PRO A 208 9.51 27.15 -32.65
CA PRO A 208 9.61 26.42 -33.92
C PRO A 208 9.70 24.90 -33.74
N ASN A 209 10.11 24.45 -32.55
CA ASN A 209 10.27 23.04 -32.20
C ASN A 209 9.11 22.46 -31.36
N VAL A 210 7.94 23.11 -31.34
CA VAL A 210 6.72 22.50 -30.80
C VAL A 210 6.09 21.56 -31.84
N TYR A 211 5.72 20.36 -31.41
CA TYR A 211 4.73 19.53 -32.09
C TYR A 211 3.37 19.74 -31.44
N ILE A 212 2.36 20.11 -32.22
CA ILE A 212 0.97 19.98 -31.77
C ILE A 212 0.55 18.53 -31.95
N LYS A 213 0.04 17.92 -30.89
CA LYS A 213 -0.26 16.50 -30.85
C LYS A 213 -1.76 16.26 -31.00
N ILE A 214 -2.14 15.55 -32.06
CA ILE A 214 -3.52 15.38 -32.55
C ILE A 214 -3.85 13.89 -32.60
N PRO A 215 -4.98 13.42 -32.03
CA PRO A 215 -5.36 12.02 -32.09
C PRO A 215 -5.77 11.60 -33.50
N ALA A 216 -5.40 10.39 -33.91
CA ALA A 216 -5.79 9.76 -35.17
C ALA A 216 -7.14 9.04 -35.04
N THR A 217 -8.16 9.70 -34.48
CA THR A 217 -9.54 9.23 -34.62
C THR A 217 -10.03 9.49 -36.04
N GLU A 218 -11.08 8.80 -36.46
CA GLU A 218 -11.67 9.01 -37.79
C GLU A 218 -12.07 10.48 -38.04
N ALA A 219 -12.63 11.14 -37.03
CA ALA A 219 -13.03 12.54 -37.09
C ALA A 219 -11.83 13.53 -37.13
N CYS A 220 -10.67 13.16 -36.56
CA CYS A 220 -9.50 14.03 -36.50
C CYS A 220 -8.45 13.76 -37.60
N VAL A 221 -8.57 12.70 -38.43
CA VAL A 221 -7.67 12.55 -39.60
C VAL A 221 -7.71 13.78 -40.54
N PRO A 222 -8.87 14.39 -40.85
CA PRO A 222 -8.90 15.61 -41.67
C PRO A 222 -8.25 16.83 -41.03
N SER A 223 -8.26 16.97 -39.69
CA SER A 223 -7.62 18.11 -39.02
C SER A 223 -6.09 18.05 -39.10
N ILE A 224 -5.49 16.84 -39.17
CA ILE A 224 -4.06 16.68 -39.44
C ILE A 224 -3.68 17.33 -40.78
N LYS A 225 -4.46 17.07 -41.84
CA LYS A 225 -4.23 17.65 -43.18
C LYS A 225 -4.27 19.18 -43.14
N GLU A 226 -5.30 19.75 -42.53
CA GLU A 226 -5.48 21.21 -42.44
C GLU A 226 -4.37 21.87 -41.60
N VAL A 227 -4.04 21.32 -40.43
CA VAL A 227 -3.00 21.87 -39.56
C VAL A 227 -1.61 21.82 -40.22
N ILE A 228 -1.30 20.74 -40.96
CA ILE A 228 -0.08 20.63 -41.78
C ILE A 228 -0.11 21.63 -42.95
N ALA A 229 -1.26 21.85 -43.60
CA ALA A 229 -1.40 22.84 -44.66
C ALA A 229 -1.18 24.28 -44.14
N ASN A 230 -1.57 24.57 -42.90
CA ASN A 230 -1.26 25.83 -42.20
C ASN A 230 0.24 25.94 -41.78
N GLY A 231 1.09 24.98 -42.15
CA GLY A 231 2.53 24.96 -41.89
C GLY A 231 2.92 24.53 -40.46
N ILE A 232 1.95 24.08 -39.66
CA ILE A 232 2.18 23.72 -38.25
C ILE A 232 2.66 22.27 -38.17
N SER A 233 3.77 22.02 -37.45
CA SER A 233 4.31 20.67 -37.26
C SER A 233 3.42 19.83 -36.30
N VAL A 234 3.06 18.59 -36.70
CA VAL A 234 2.11 17.73 -35.97
C VAL A 234 2.70 16.40 -35.48
N ASN A 235 2.46 16.03 -34.22
CA ASN A 235 2.63 14.67 -33.70
C ASN A 235 1.28 13.94 -33.70
N VAL A 236 1.08 13.01 -34.61
CA VAL A 236 -0.17 12.26 -34.70
C VAL A 236 -0.16 11.12 -33.66
N THR A 237 -1.19 11.00 -32.82
CA THR A 237 -1.25 10.05 -31.70
C THR A 237 -2.40 9.06 -31.77
N LEU A 238 -2.43 8.06 -30.88
CA LEU A 238 -3.45 6.99 -30.81
C LEU A 238 -3.59 6.14 -32.10
N ILE A 239 -2.48 5.91 -32.83
CA ILE A 239 -2.48 5.04 -34.01
C ILE A 239 -2.29 3.58 -33.56
N PHE A 240 -3.31 2.74 -33.79
CA PHE A 240 -3.33 1.32 -33.34
C PHE A 240 -3.38 0.28 -34.48
N SER A 241 -3.63 0.70 -35.73
CA SER A 241 -3.80 -0.20 -36.88
C SER A 241 -3.07 0.31 -38.12
N LEU A 242 -2.72 -0.62 -39.02
CA LEU A 242 -2.12 -0.29 -40.32
C LEU A 242 -3.02 0.61 -41.18
N ALA A 243 -4.34 0.35 -41.17
CA ALA A 243 -5.31 1.13 -41.93
C ALA A 243 -5.43 2.58 -41.43
N ARG A 244 -5.41 2.81 -40.10
CA ARG A 244 -5.38 4.17 -39.56
C ARG A 244 -4.04 4.84 -39.85
N TYR A 245 -2.93 4.11 -39.80
CA TYR A 245 -1.63 4.69 -40.16
C TYR A 245 -1.55 5.10 -41.64
N GLU A 246 -2.11 4.31 -42.56
CA GLU A 246 -2.20 4.68 -43.97
C GLU A 246 -2.93 6.01 -44.19
N ALA A 247 -4.11 6.17 -43.58
CA ALA A 247 -4.88 7.42 -43.63
C ALA A 247 -4.12 8.62 -43.02
N VAL A 248 -3.31 8.40 -41.99
CA VAL A 248 -2.46 9.43 -41.36
C VAL A 248 -1.31 9.85 -42.26
N ILE A 249 -0.67 8.92 -43.00
CA ILE A 249 0.36 9.26 -43.98
C ILE A 249 -0.25 10.07 -45.12
N ASP A 250 -1.38 9.61 -45.67
CA ASP A 250 -2.02 10.29 -46.79
C ASP A 250 -2.49 11.69 -46.39
N ALA A 251 -3.04 11.88 -45.18
CA ALA A 251 -3.37 13.20 -44.64
C ALA A 251 -2.15 14.14 -44.49
N TYR A 252 -0.97 13.61 -44.11
CA TYR A 252 0.27 14.40 -44.06
C TYR A 252 0.74 14.82 -45.46
N LEU A 253 0.74 13.90 -46.43
CA LEU A 253 1.11 14.19 -47.83
C LEU A 253 0.15 15.21 -48.45
N ASP A 254 -1.16 15.01 -48.28
CA ASP A 254 -2.21 15.94 -48.69
C ASP A 254 -2.03 17.34 -48.08
N GLY A 255 -1.65 17.43 -46.81
CA GLY A 255 -1.42 18.70 -46.12
C GLY A 255 -0.20 19.45 -46.69
N LEU A 256 0.91 18.75 -46.92
CA LEU A 256 2.10 19.32 -47.56
C LEU A 256 1.79 19.85 -48.97
N GLU A 257 1.00 19.11 -49.74
CA GLU A 257 0.56 19.48 -51.09
C GLU A 257 -0.37 20.71 -51.06
N ALA A 258 -1.32 20.75 -50.11
CA ALA A 258 -2.28 21.85 -49.95
C ALA A 258 -1.68 23.14 -49.37
N SER A 259 -0.55 23.06 -48.66
CA SER A 259 0.04 24.19 -47.91
C SER A 259 0.35 25.46 -48.70
N GLY A 260 0.50 25.37 -50.03
CA GLY A 260 0.93 26.48 -50.89
C GLY A 260 2.38 26.96 -50.65
N LEU A 261 3.09 26.41 -49.66
CA LEU A 261 4.44 26.84 -49.28
C LEU A 261 5.49 26.46 -50.34
N ASN A 262 6.52 27.29 -50.46
CA ASN A 262 7.68 27.07 -51.34
C ASN A 262 8.81 26.29 -50.64
N ASP A 263 8.89 26.39 -49.31
CA ASP A 263 9.80 25.62 -48.45
C ASP A 263 8.98 24.84 -47.42
N LEU A 264 9.22 23.53 -47.37
CA LEU A 264 8.56 22.57 -46.47
C LEU A 264 9.53 22.00 -45.42
N SER A 265 10.78 22.50 -45.35
CA SER A 265 11.83 22.02 -44.45
C SER A 265 11.49 22.12 -42.95
N ARG A 266 10.54 23.00 -42.60
CA ARG A 266 10.04 23.22 -41.23
C ARG A 266 8.68 22.57 -40.95
N VAL A 267 7.98 22.05 -41.96
CA VAL A 267 6.66 21.42 -41.82
C VAL A 267 6.82 19.91 -41.63
N THR A 268 7.08 19.52 -40.39
CA THR A 268 7.46 18.14 -40.05
C THR A 268 6.32 17.40 -39.35
N SER A 269 6.41 16.09 -39.28
CA SER A 269 5.46 15.29 -38.51
C SER A 269 6.10 14.00 -37.96
N VAL A 270 5.50 13.47 -36.90
CA VAL A 270 5.76 12.13 -36.39
C VAL A 270 4.43 11.39 -36.20
N ALA A 271 4.42 10.08 -36.42
CA ALA A 271 3.25 9.21 -36.28
C ALA A 271 3.45 8.25 -35.10
N SER A 272 2.87 8.58 -33.95
CA SER A 272 2.94 7.81 -32.71
C SER A 272 2.10 6.54 -32.80
N PHE A 273 2.75 5.45 -33.23
CA PHE A 273 2.19 4.11 -33.38
C PHE A 273 2.33 3.33 -32.07
N PHE A 274 1.20 2.89 -31.49
CA PHE A 274 1.15 2.33 -30.15
C PHE A 274 1.38 0.82 -30.16
N VAL A 275 2.36 0.35 -29.38
CA VAL A 275 2.76 -1.08 -29.39
C VAL A 275 2.22 -1.88 -28.20
N SER A 276 2.56 -1.56 -26.95
CA SER A 276 2.25 -2.47 -25.82
C SER A 276 0.75 -2.73 -25.57
N ARG A 277 -0.12 -1.80 -25.98
CA ARG A 277 -1.59 -1.97 -25.89
C ARG A 277 -2.11 -3.06 -26.83
N VAL A 278 -1.48 -3.25 -28.00
CA VAL A 278 -1.87 -4.25 -29.00
C VAL A 278 -1.68 -5.67 -28.44
N ASP A 279 -0.48 -6.01 -27.98
CA ASP A 279 -0.23 -7.29 -27.32
C ASP A 279 -1.07 -7.43 -26.03
N THR A 280 -1.30 -6.36 -25.27
CA THR A 280 -2.16 -6.40 -24.06
C THR A 280 -3.63 -6.76 -24.36
N LEU A 281 -4.14 -6.54 -25.58
CA LEU A 281 -5.48 -6.95 -26.00
C LEU A 281 -5.47 -8.31 -26.73
N ILE A 282 -4.49 -8.55 -27.60
CA ILE A 282 -4.37 -9.79 -28.37
C ILE A 282 -3.97 -10.96 -27.47
N ASP A 283 -3.03 -10.79 -26.52
CA ASP A 283 -2.65 -11.86 -25.57
C ASP A 283 -3.85 -12.36 -24.77
N LYS A 284 -4.70 -11.45 -24.25
CA LYS A 284 -5.96 -11.80 -23.55
C LYS A 284 -6.95 -12.57 -24.43
N THR A 285 -6.83 -12.46 -25.75
CA THR A 285 -7.71 -13.11 -26.73
C THR A 285 -7.14 -14.48 -27.10
N LEU A 286 -5.83 -14.57 -27.32
CA LEU A 286 -5.08 -15.83 -27.49
C LEU A 286 -5.20 -16.73 -26.24
N GLU A 287 -5.19 -16.17 -25.04
CA GLU A 287 -5.41 -16.89 -23.78
C GLU A 287 -6.85 -17.42 -23.62
N LYS A 288 -7.85 -16.76 -24.22
CA LYS A 288 -9.24 -17.27 -24.28
C LYS A 288 -9.39 -18.39 -25.33
N ILE A 289 -8.66 -18.31 -26.44
CA ILE A 289 -8.62 -19.37 -27.47
C ILE A 289 -7.93 -20.63 -26.91
N GLY A 290 -6.87 -20.46 -26.12
CA GLY A 290 -6.27 -21.52 -25.29
C GLY A 290 -5.53 -22.63 -26.03
N THR A 291 -5.59 -22.67 -27.37
CA THR A 291 -4.84 -23.63 -28.19
C THR A 291 -3.32 -23.38 -28.09
N PRO A 292 -2.47 -24.43 -28.18
CA PRO A 292 -1.01 -24.26 -28.20
C PRO A 292 -0.53 -23.26 -29.26
N GLU A 293 -1.17 -23.27 -30.44
CA GLU A 293 -0.87 -22.39 -31.57
C GLU A 293 -1.10 -20.92 -31.20
N ALA A 294 -2.23 -20.61 -30.55
CA ALA A 294 -2.54 -19.26 -30.08
C ALA A 294 -1.60 -18.83 -28.94
N LEU A 295 -1.37 -19.70 -27.96
CA LEU A 295 -0.51 -19.39 -26.81
C LEU A 295 0.96 -19.14 -27.19
N ASN A 296 1.42 -19.69 -28.32
CA ASN A 296 2.74 -19.49 -28.92
C ASN A 296 2.89 -18.17 -29.72
N LEU A 297 1.80 -17.42 -29.96
CA LEU A 297 1.82 -16.12 -30.65
C LEU A 297 1.73 -14.91 -29.72
N ARG A 298 1.61 -15.13 -28.41
CA ARG A 298 1.57 -14.07 -27.40
C ARG A 298 2.86 -13.24 -27.38
N GLY A 299 2.74 -11.93 -27.20
CA GLY A 299 3.87 -10.98 -27.18
C GLY A 299 4.58 -10.79 -28.53
N LYS A 300 3.91 -11.11 -29.65
CA LYS A 300 4.46 -10.96 -31.02
C LYS A 300 3.64 -10.06 -31.92
N ALA A 301 2.38 -9.77 -31.57
CA ALA A 301 1.42 -9.11 -32.45
C ALA A 301 1.77 -7.63 -32.65
N ALA A 302 2.19 -6.93 -31.58
CA ALA A 302 2.59 -5.53 -31.66
C ALA A 302 3.86 -5.33 -32.50
N VAL A 303 4.88 -6.19 -32.29
CA VAL A 303 6.15 -6.11 -33.04
C VAL A 303 5.95 -6.46 -34.51
N ALA A 304 5.17 -7.50 -34.82
CA ALA A 304 4.81 -7.84 -36.19
C ALA A 304 4.06 -6.71 -36.90
N GLN A 305 3.05 -6.11 -36.24
CA GLN A 305 2.33 -4.97 -36.81
C GLN A 305 3.23 -3.73 -36.99
N ALA A 306 4.15 -3.46 -36.07
CA ALA A 306 5.10 -2.35 -36.20
C ALA A 306 6.06 -2.53 -37.39
N ALA A 307 6.57 -3.73 -37.63
CA ALA A 307 7.38 -4.03 -38.81
C ALA A 307 6.61 -3.84 -40.13
N LEU A 308 5.33 -4.21 -40.18
CA LEU A 308 4.45 -3.96 -41.33
C LEU A 308 4.13 -2.47 -41.51
N ALA A 309 3.96 -1.71 -40.41
CA ALA A 309 3.83 -0.25 -40.47
C ALA A 309 5.09 0.39 -41.07
N TYR A 310 6.28 -0.10 -40.74
CA TYR A 310 7.54 0.40 -41.30
C TYR A 310 7.68 0.09 -42.80
N GLN A 311 7.17 -1.04 -43.29
CA GLN A 311 7.08 -1.32 -44.73
C GLN A 311 6.09 -0.39 -45.46
N LEU A 312 4.93 -0.10 -44.85
CA LEU A 312 3.95 0.85 -45.39
C LEU A 312 4.55 2.27 -45.47
N TYR A 313 5.26 2.69 -44.43
CA TYR A 313 6.04 3.92 -44.38
C TYR A 313 7.05 4.01 -45.53
N GLN A 314 7.91 2.99 -45.70
CA GLN A 314 8.89 2.94 -46.80
C GLN A 314 8.22 3.03 -48.17
N ARG A 315 7.04 2.41 -48.35
CA ARG A 315 6.27 2.43 -49.59
C ARG A 315 5.68 3.81 -49.89
N LYS A 316 5.00 4.44 -48.92
CA LYS A 316 4.31 5.74 -49.11
C LYS A 316 5.28 6.91 -49.25
N PHE A 317 6.41 6.90 -48.54
CA PHE A 317 7.48 7.90 -48.70
C PHE A 317 8.47 7.53 -49.81
N SER A 318 7.95 7.16 -50.98
CA SER A 318 8.72 6.83 -52.19
C SER A 318 7.98 7.21 -53.48
N GLY A 319 8.71 7.26 -54.59
CA GLY A 319 8.14 7.51 -55.92
C GLY A 319 7.68 8.95 -56.20
N PRO A 320 7.00 9.20 -57.34
CA PRO A 320 6.84 10.54 -57.90
C PRO A 320 6.12 11.56 -57.00
N ARG A 321 5.10 11.13 -56.23
CA ARG A 321 4.39 12.00 -55.27
C ARG A 321 5.35 12.53 -54.21
N TRP A 322 6.13 11.63 -53.60
CA TRP A 322 7.10 12.00 -52.58
C TRP A 322 8.26 12.82 -53.15
N GLU A 323 8.80 12.44 -54.30
CA GLU A 323 9.88 13.15 -54.98
C GLU A 323 9.53 14.60 -55.37
N ALA A 324 8.24 14.89 -55.63
CA ALA A 324 7.77 16.25 -55.86
C ALA A 324 7.83 17.11 -54.60
N LEU A 325 7.51 16.55 -53.44
CA LEU A 325 7.56 17.24 -52.14
C LEU A 325 8.99 17.42 -51.63
N VAL A 326 9.87 16.43 -51.82
CA VAL A 326 11.30 16.54 -51.47
C VAL A 326 11.99 17.70 -52.22
N LYS A 327 11.57 18.02 -53.45
CA LYS A 327 12.07 19.19 -54.20
C LYS A 327 11.71 20.55 -53.56
N LYS A 328 10.71 20.58 -52.69
CA LYS A 328 10.36 21.72 -51.81
C LYS A 328 10.98 21.60 -50.41
N GLY A 329 11.88 20.65 -50.16
CA GLY A 329 12.52 20.43 -48.86
C GLY A 329 11.71 19.61 -47.84
N ALA A 330 10.62 18.95 -48.24
CA ALA A 330 9.80 18.17 -47.33
C ALA A 330 10.56 17.00 -46.67
N LYS A 331 10.28 16.76 -45.38
CA LYS A 331 10.82 15.65 -44.58
C LYS A 331 9.76 14.56 -44.41
N LYS A 332 10.16 13.29 -44.29
CA LYS A 332 9.21 12.18 -44.09
C LYS A 332 8.52 12.30 -42.73
N GLN A 333 7.24 11.93 -42.62
CA GLN A 333 6.60 11.74 -41.31
C GLN A 333 7.18 10.48 -40.66
N ARG A 334 8.05 10.63 -39.66
CA ARG A 334 8.73 9.49 -39.02
C ARG A 334 7.75 8.67 -38.20
N LEU A 335 7.88 7.34 -38.22
CA LEU A 335 7.23 6.48 -37.25
C LEU A 335 7.82 6.73 -35.86
N LEU A 336 6.95 6.88 -34.87
CA LEU A 336 7.30 7.05 -33.47
C LEU A 336 6.68 5.89 -32.67
N TRP A 337 7.52 5.04 -32.10
CA TRP A 337 7.06 3.92 -31.28
C TRP A 337 6.60 4.42 -29.92
N ALA A 338 5.31 4.27 -29.64
CA ALA A 338 4.63 4.82 -28.48
C ALA A 338 4.08 3.73 -27.55
N SER A 339 3.96 4.05 -26.26
CA SER A 339 3.59 3.09 -25.22
C SER A 339 4.55 1.88 -25.17
N THR A 340 5.85 2.17 -25.11
CA THR A 340 6.97 1.20 -25.18
C THR A 340 7.26 0.50 -23.84
N SER A 341 6.57 0.81 -22.74
CA SER A 341 6.69 0.00 -21.52
C SER A 341 6.11 -1.39 -21.71
N VAL A 342 6.89 -2.42 -21.39
CA VAL A 342 6.44 -3.80 -21.38
C VAL A 342 5.45 -4.03 -20.23
N LYS A 343 4.32 -4.70 -20.52
CA LYS A 343 3.18 -4.89 -19.59
C LYS A 343 3.08 -6.31 -19.01
N ASN A 344 3.79 -7.26 -19.60
CA ASN A 344 3.84 -8.65 -19.15
C ASN A 344 5.27 -8.96 -18.65
N PRO A 345 5.47 -9.22 -17.34
CA PRO A 345 6.80 -9.55 -16.79
C PRO A 345 7.44 -10.85 -17.33
N ALA A 346 6.73 -11.64 -18.13
CA ALA A 346 7.28 -12.79 -18.83
C ALA A 346 8.06 -12.41 -20.12
N TYR A 347 7.98 -11.16 -20.58
CA TYR A 347 8.69 -10.66 -21.75
C TYR A 347 9.92 -9.83 -21.32
N PRO A 348 10.98 -9.76 -22.14
CA PRO A 348 12.07 -8.80 -21.91
C PRO A 348 11.52 -7.39 -21.82
N ASP A 349 11.93 -6.61 -20.82
CA ASP A 349 11.50 -5.22 -20.60
C ASP A 349 11.88 -4.26 -21.73
N THR A 350 12.86 -4.66 -22.56
CA THR A 350 13.28 -3.99 -23.80
C THR A 350 12.54 -4.45 -25.08
N LEU A 351 11.55 -5.35 -24.99
CA LEU A 351 10.80 -5.94 -26.13
C LEU A 351 10.17 -4.90 -27.09
N TYR A 352 9.80 -3.72 -26.59
CA TYR A 352 9.20 -2.66 -27.41
C TYR A 352 10.16 -1.52 -27.76
N VAL A 353 11.47 -1.78 -27.65
CA VAL A 353 12.53 -0.89 -28.16
C VAL A 353 13.46 -1.67 -29.07
N ALA A 354 14.12 -2.72 -28.56
CA ALA A 354 15.20 -3.41 -29.28
C ALA A 354 14.79 -4.10 -30.61
N PRO A 355 13.58 -4.68 -30.77
CA PRO A 355 13.09 -5.22 -32.05
C PRO A 355 12.54 -4.17 -33.02
N LEU A 356 12.41 -2.90 -32.58
CA LEU A 356 11.80 -1.81 -33.36
C LEU A 356 12.83 -0.79 -33.85
N ILE A 357 14.12 -1.12 -33.76
CA ILE A 357 15.23 -0.24 -34.13
C ILE A 357 15.37 -0.19 -35.65
N GLY A 358 15.40 1.01 -36.22
CA GLY A 358 15.75 1.24 -37.62
C GLY A 358 15.71 2.71 -38.03
N PRO A 359 16.20 3.04 -39.24
CA PRO A 359 16.45 4.41 -39.66
C PRO A 359 15.16 5.19 -39.95
N ASP A 360 15.24 6.50 -39.78
CA ASP A 360 14.15 7.47 -39.91
C ASP A 360 12.96 7.21 -38.93
N THR A 361 13.25 6.66 -37.74
CA THR A 361 12.22 6.41 -36.70
C THR A 361 12.52 7.15 -35.40
N VAL A 362 11.54 7.16 -34.50
CA VAL A 362 11.62 7.69 -33.14
C VAL A 362 11.13 6.61 -32.18
N SER A 363 11.70 6.52 -30.99
CA SER A 363 11.14 5.69 -29.90
C SER A 363 10.93 6.60 -28.69
N THR A 364 9.66 6.82 -28.29
CA THR A 364 9.39 7.56 -27.05
C THR A 364 9.29 6.57 -25.89
N MET A 365 10.12 6.81 -24.87
CA MET A 365 10.36 5.87 -23.78
C MET A 365 10.04 6.56 -22.44
N PRO A 366 9.05 6.09 -21.68
CA PRO A 366 8.88 6.51 -20.29
C PRO A 366 10.00 5.93 -19.42
N ASP A 367 10.21 6.53 -18.25
CA ASP A 367 11.29 6.26 -17.28
C ASP A 367 11.83 4.82 -17.28
N GLN A 368 10.96 3.83 -17.02
CA GLN A 368 11.36 2.43 -16.90
C GLN A 368 11.95 1.84 -18.19
N ALA A 369 11.35 2.15 -19.35
CA ALA A 369 11.84 1.64 -20.64
C ALA A 369 13.15 2.33 -21.04
N LEU A 370 13.28 3.63 -20.77
CA LEU A 370 14.50 4.38 -21.02
C LEU A 370 15.66 3.86 -20.18
N GLN A 371 15.44 3.62 -18.87
CA GLN A 371 16.49 3.13 -17.97
C GLN A 371 16.86 1.66 -18.25
N ALA A 372 15.90 0.77 -18.53
CA ALA A 372 16.20 -0.60 -18.95
C ALA A 372 17.03 -0.64 -20.24
N PHE A 373 16.67 0.19 -21.23
CA PHE A 373 17.45 0.28 -22.47
C PHE A 373 18.85 0.90 -22.22
N ILE A 374 19.00 1.90 -21.33
CA ILE A 374 20.32 2.44 -20.95
C ILE A 374 21.22 1.37 -20.28
N ASP A 375 20.64 0.54 -19.40
CA ASP A 375 21.37 -0.44 -18.58
C ASP A 375 21.86 -1.65 -19.38
N HIS A 376 20.99 -2.24 -20.21
CA HIS A 376 21.27 -3.50 -20.92
C HIS A 376 20.61 -3.60 -22.32
N GLY A 377 20.14 -2.49 -22.89
CA GLY A 377 19.57 -2.44 -24.24
C GLY A 377 20.58 -2.80 -25.33
N THR A 378 20.16 -3.66 -26.27
CA THR A 378 20.96 -4.02 -27.45
C THR A 378 20.60 -3.10 -28.62
N VAL A 379 21.61 -2.40 -29.16
CA VAL A 379 21.48 -1.53 -30.33
C VAL A 379 21.86 -2.30 -31.59
N SER A 380 20.89 -2.54 -32.47
CA SER A 380 21.06 -3.12 -33.80
C SER A 380 19.78 -2.93 -34.62
N ARG A 381 19.87 -2.58 -35.91
CA ARG A 381 18.72 -2.54 -36.83
C ARG A 381 17.98 -3.87 -36.89
N THR A 382 16.70 -3.84 -36.54
CA THR A 382 15.84 -5.02 -36.36
C THR A 382 14.49 -4.90 -37.08
N ILE A 383 13.93 -3.69 -37.19
CA ILE A 383 12.55 -3.44 -37.66
C ILE A 383 12.23 -4.05 -39.05
N ASP A 384 13.21 -4.13 -39.94
CA ASP A 384 13.08 -4.66 -41.30
C ASP A 384 13.91 -5.94 -41.56
N SER A 385 14.45 -6.57 -40.51
CA SER A 385 15.26 -7.78 -40.62
C SER A 385 14.48 -9.01 -41.13
N ASN A 386 13.33 -9.31 -40.52
CA ASN A 386 12.48 -10.47 -40.82
C ASN A 386 11.08 -10.05 -41.32
N ALA A 387 11.03 -9.22 -42.35
CA ALA A 387 9.78 -8.69 -42.96
C ALA A 387 8.69 -9.75 -43.21
N SER A 388 9.07 -10.93 -43.71
CA SER A 388 8.15 -12.04 -44.01
C SER A 388 7.68 -12.81 -42.76
N GLU A 389 8.45 -12.81 -41.67
CA GLU A 389 8.02 -13.41 -40.40
C GLU A 389 6.92 -12.57 -39.75
N ALA A 390 7.05 -11.23 -39.79
CA ALA A 390 6.03 -10.30 -39.32
C ALA A 390 4.70 -10.48 -40.09
N GLU A 391 4.76 -10.58 -41.42
CA GLU A 391 3.59 -10.90 -42.25
C GLU A 391 3.00 -12.29 -41.92
N GLY A 392 3.86 -13.30 -41.69
CA GLY A 392 3.46 -14.64 -41.27
C GLY A 392 2.70 -14.64 -39.94
N ILE A 393 3.19 -13.90 -38.93
CA ILE A 393 2.56 -13.73 -37.62
C ILE A 393 1.23 -12.99 -37.74
N TYR A 394 1.18 -11.88 -38.51
CA TYR A 394 -0.02 -11.08 -38.71
C TYR A 394 -1.17 -11.90 -39.34
N ASN A 395 -0.84 -12.70 -40.36
CA ASN A 395 -1.76 -13.61 -41.02
C ASN A 395 -2.13 -14.84 -40.15
N ALA A 396 -1.21 -15.33 -39.31
CA ALA A 396 -1.50 -16.43 -38.39
C ALA A 396 -2.50 -16.02 -37.29
N LEU A 397 -2.37 -14.80 -36.77
CA LEU A 397 -3.33 -14.21 -35.83
C LEU A 397 -4.71 -14.06 -36.46
N GLN A 398 -4.79 -13.58 -37.71
CA GLN A 398 -6.07 -13.49 -38.43
C GLN A 398 -6.72 -14.87 -38.65
N LYS A 399 -5.92 -15.91 -38.96
CA LYS A 399 -6.41 -17.31 -39.09
C LYS A 399 -6.93 -17.90 -37.77
N LEU A 400 -6.52 -17.36 -36.62
CA LEU A 400 -7.05 -17.71 -35.30
C LEU A 400 -8.28 -16.87 -34.90
N GLY A 401 -8.80 -16.02 -35.78
CA GLY A 401 -9.97 -15.19 -35.53
C GLY A 401 -9.69 -13.82 -34.91
N ILE A 402 -8.43 -13.35 -34.93
CA ILE A 402 -8.12 -11.96 -34.54
C ILE A 402 -8.50 -11.02 -35.68
N ASP A 403 -9.54 -10.22 -35.48
CA ASP A 403 -9.90 -9.11 -36.36
C ASP A 403 -9.07 -7.86 -36.01
N TRP A 404 -8.15 -7.50 -36.91
CA TRP A 404 -7.28 -6.34 -36.76
C TRP A 404 -8.01 -4.99 -36.87
N GLY A 405 -9.14 -4.92 -37.58
CA GLY A 405 -9.99 -3.74 -37.64
C GLY A 405 -10.71 -3.53 -36.30
N PHE A 406 -11.29 -4.60 -35.74
CA PHE A 406 -11.88 -4.58 -34.40
C PHE A 406 -10.84 -4.21 -33.33
N VAL A 407 -9.64 -4.81 -33.35
CA VAL A 407 -8.54 -4.49 -32.43
C VAL A 407 -8.14 -3.01 -32.53
N GLY A 408 -8.02 -2.47 -33.75
CA GLY A 408 -7.73 -1.07 -33.97
C GLY A 408 -8.79 -0.15 -33.35
N ASN A 409 -10.05 -0.36 -33.72
CA ASN A 409 -11.17 0.46 -33.27
C ASN A 409 -11.40 0.38 -31.74
N GLN A 410 -11.25 -0.81 -31.14
CA GLN A 410 -11.36 -0.97 -29.69
C GLN A 410 -10.26 -0.18 -28.96
N LEU A 411 -9.01 -0.27 -29.42
CA LEU A 411 -7.89 0.44 -28.79
C LEU A 411 -7.92 1.96 -29.02
N GLU A 412 -8.47 2.42 -30.14
CA GLU A 412 -8.75 3.83 -30.43
C GLU A 412 -9.78 4.37 -29.42
N LEU A 413 -10.93 3.70 -29.26
CA LEU A 413 -11.99 4.07 -28.32
C LEU A 413 -11.53 4.02 -26.85
N GLU A 414 -10.91 2.91 -26.42
CA GLU A 414 -10.33 2.79 -25.06
C GLU A 414 -9.22 3.83 -24.82
N GLY A 415 -8.50 4.23 -25.87
CA GLY A 415 -7.46 5.24 -25.80
C GLY A 415 -8.01 6.65 -25.58
N VAL A 416 -9.01 7.04 -26.37
CA VAL A 416 -9.69 8.35 -26.24
C VAL A 416 -10.41 8.46 -24.91
N ASP A 417 -11.18 7.43 -24.50
CA ASP A 417 -11.88 7.39 -23.21
C ASP A 417 -10.91 7.50 -22.02
N SER A 418 -9.80 6.77 -22.05
CA SER A 418 -8.75 6.87 -21.03
C SER A 418 -8.13 8.26 -20.94
N PHE A 419 -7.98 8.96 -22.07
CA PHE A 419 -7.36 10.31 -22.09
C PHE A 419 -8.35 11.40 -21.66
N LYS A 420 -9.63 11.30 -22.07
CA LYS A 420 -10.71 12.17 -21.55
C LYS A 420 -10.82 12.06 -20.03
N LYS A 421 -10.91 10.84 -19.49
CA LYS A 421 -10.97 10.59 -18.03
C LYS A 421 -9.77 11.13 -17.24
N SER A 422 -8.55 10.99 -17.75
CA SER A 422 -7.36 11.59 -17.11
C SER A 422 -7.35 13.12 -17.16
N PHE A 423 -7.91 13.72 -18.21
CA PHE A 423 -8.04 15.17 -18.33
C PHE A 423 -9.12 15.74 -17.40
N ASP A 424 -10.32 15.12 -17.40
CA ASP A 424 -11.42 15.53 -16.52
C ASP A 424 -11.01 15.44 -15.04
N SER A 425 -10.43 14.30 -14.62
CA SER A 425 -9.95 14.10 -13.24
C SER A 425 -8.81 15.04 -12.83
N LEU A 426 -8.01 15.56 -13.78
CA LEU A 426 -7.03 16.61 -13.52
C LEU A 426 -7.72 17.96 -13.25
N LEU A 427 -8.72 18.33 -14.05
CA LEU A 427 -9.47 19.56 -13.84
C LEU A 427 -10.21 19.52 -12.50
N ASP A 428 -10.79 18.37 -12.11
CA ASP A 428 -11.40 18.16 -10.80
C ASP A 428 -10.37 18.36 -9.66
N SER A 429 -9.20 17.71 -9.76
CA SER A 429 -8.11 17.84 -8.78
C SER A 429 -7.62 19.29 -8.64
N LEU A 430 -7.57 20.04 -9.74
CA LEU A 430 -7.22 21.46 -9.73
C LEU A 430 -8.35 22.33 -9.16
N GLN A 431 -9.62 21.97 -9.39
CA GLN A 431 -10.76 22.67 -8.84
C GLN A 431 -10.84 22.52 -7.30
N GLU A 432 -10.57 21.32 -6.77
CA GLU A 432 -10.40 21.07 -5.33
C GLU A 432 -9.24 21.87 -4.75
N LYS A 433 -8.07 21.84 -5.42
CA LYS A 433 -6.88 22.61 -5.04
C LYS A 433 -7.16 24.12 -5.02
N ALA A 434 -7.89 24.66 -6.00
CA ALA A 434 -8.31 26.05 -6.05
C ALA A 434 -9.31 26.42 -4.94
N ASN A 435 -10.22 25.51 -4.59
CA ASN A 435 -11.18 25.71 -3.51
C ASN A 435 -10.47 25.77 -2.14
N SER A 436 -9.51 24.87 -1.88
CA SER A 436 -8.70 24.91 -0.66
C SER A 436 -7.87 26.21 -0.54
N LEU A 437 -7.30 26.69 -1.66
CA LEU A 437 -6.55 27.96 -1.72
C LEU A 437 -7.44 29.19 -1.50
N LYS A 438 -8.70 29.18 -1.94
CA LYS A 438 -9.68 30.25 -1.70
C LYS A 438 -10.24 30.28 -0.26
N LEU A 439 -10.08 29.19 0.50
CA LEU A 439 -10.56 29.07 1.88
C LEU A 439 -9.52 29.47 2.94
N ALA A 440 -8.28 29.76 2.54
CA ALA A 440 -7.23 30.24 3.44
C ALA A 440 -7.30 31.77 3.63
N PRO A 441 -7.55 32.30 4.85
CA PRO A 441 -7.50 33.74 5.09
C PRO A 441 -6.07 34.27 4.96
N ILE A 442 -5.93 35.46 4.37
CA ILE A 442 -4.69 36.22 4.44
C ILE A 442 -4.46 36.62 5.90
N ASN A 443 -3.32 36.24 6.47
CA ASN A 443 -2.91 36.61 7.84
C ASN A 443 -2.42 38.07 7.87
N ASP A 444 -3.33 39.03 7.65
CA ASP A 444 -3.08 40.42 8.00
C ASP A 444 -3.18 40.60 9.51
N SER A 445 -2.12 41.12 10.11
CA SER A 445 -1.99 41.24 11.56
C SER A 445 -2.73 42.47 12.09
N ASN A 446 -3.99 42.32 12.54
CA ASN A 446 -4.55 43.02 13.71
C ASN A 446 -5.99 42.59 14.04
N GLY A 447 -6.34 42.61 15.34
CA GLY A 447 -7.73 42.60 15.82
C GLY A 447 -8.24 41.25 16.35
N ALA A 448 -8.16 41.06 17.67
CA ALA A 448 -8.83 39.95 18.34
C ALA A 448 -10.19 40.38 18.91
N SER A 449 -11.28 39.66 18.60
CA SER A 449 -12.21 39.14 19.63
C SER A 449 -13.36 38.30 19.05
N LEU A 450 -13.88 37.39 19.90
CA LEU A 450 -15.28 36.98 20.01
C LEU A 450 -16.06 36.59 18.73
N ARG A 451 -16.06 35.28 18.41
CA ARG A 451 -17.32 34.51 18.29
C ARG A 451 -17.09 33.05 18.67
N SER A 452 -18.15 32.39 19.16
CA SER A 452 -18.09 31.03 19.71
C SER A 452 -19.08 30.08 19.00
N ARG A 453 -18.92 28.77 19.24
CA ARG A 453 -19.89 27.69 18.92
C ARG A 453 -20.22 27.44 17.44
N ALA A 454 -19.32 26.72 16.75
CA ALA A 454 -19.69 25.78 15.66
C ALA A 454 -18.60 24.70 15.36
N GLY A 455 -17.46 24.70 16.06
CA GLY A 455 -16.19 24.13 15.56
C GLY A 455 -15.85 22.68 15.95
N SER A 456 -16.80 21.73 15.93
CA SER A 456 -16.51 20.32 16.30
C SER A 456 -16.94 19.26 15.29
N ILE A 457 -17.55 19.65 14.16
CA ILE A 457 -17.94 18.72 13.08
C ILE A 457 -17.04 18.92 11.85
N THR A 458 -16.76 20.18 11.47
CA THR A 458 -15.94 20.52 10.29
C THR A 458 -14.51 19.97 10.38
N LEU A 459 -13.90 19.98 11.58
CA LEU A 459 -12.57 19.39 11.81
C LEU A 459 -12.56 17.86 11.59
N PHE A 460 -13.69 17.20 11.82
CA PHE A 460 -13.84 15.75 11.66
C PHE A 460 -13.96 15.34 10.19
N MET A 461 -14.60 16.18 9.36
CA MET A 461 -14.66 15.97 7.90
C MET A 461 -13.30 16.27 7.25
N SER A 462 -12.62 17.34 7.67
CA SER A 462 -11.28 17.72 7.16
C SER A 462 -10.17 16.72 7.47
N LEU A 463 -10.38 15.77 8.40
CA LEU A 463 -9.43 14.69 8.71
C LEU A 463 -9.73 13.39 7.96
N MET A 464 -10.96 13.18 7.46
CA MET A 464 -11.31 11.99 6.67
C MET A 464 -10.88 12.08 5.21
N ASP A 465 -10.38 13.24 4.77
CA ASP A 465 -9.77 13.48 3.46
C ASP A 465 -8.24 13.25 3.46
N SER A 466 -7.74 12.52 4.47
CA SER A 466 -6.33 12.12 4.52
C SER A 466 -6.09 10.94 3.58
N SER A 467 -5.36 11.19 2.48
CA SER A 467 -5.00 10.19 1.48
C SER A 467 -4.39 8.94 2.11
N GLU A 468 -4.75 7.77 1.58
CA GLU A 468 -4.24 6.46 2.02
C GLU A 468 -2.71 6.50 2.19
N ILE A 469 -2.22 5.92 3.30
CA ILE A 469 -0.79 5.65 3.46
C ILE A 469 -0.40 4.73 2.31
N LYS A 470 0.52 5.17 1.46
CA LYS A 470 0.91 4.40 0.27
C LYS A 470 1.76 3.22 0.70
N SER A 471 1.11 2.06 0.85
CA SER A 471 1.79 0.77 1.06
C SER A 471 3.00 0.62 0.11
N PRO A 472 4.14 0.05 0.56
CA PRO A 472 5.36 0.10 -0.23
C PRO A 472 5.21 -0.60 -1.60
N THR A 473 5.46 0.13 -2.69
CA THR A 473 5.53 -0.43 -4.03
C THR A 473 6.71 -1.41 -4.12
N GLU A 474 6.54 -2.55 -4.78
CA GLU A 474 7.65 -3.48 -4.99
C GLU A 474 8.74 -2.85 -5.88
N VAL A 475 9.98 -2.89 -5.40
CA VAL A 475 11.14 -2.69 -6.26
C VAL A 475 11.46 -4.04 -6.91
N SER A 476 11.27 -4.17 -8.22
CA SER A 476 11.55 -5.38 -9.01
C SER A 476 12.97 -5.33 -9.57
N ILE A 477 13.86 -6.25 -9.15
CA ILE A 477 15.30 -5.91 -9.13
C ILE A 477 16.21 -7.16 -9.15
N GLU A 478 16.76 -7.57 -10.32
CA GLU A 478 17.56 -8.83 -10.44
C GLU A 478 19.06 -8.74 -10.06
N GLY A 479 20.02 -8.36 -10.94
CA GLY A 479 21.43 -8.22 -10.52
C GLY A 479 22.48 -7.74 -11.56
N THR A 480 23.62 -7.22 -11.07
CA THR A 480 24.89 -6.95 -11.79
C THR A 480 26.10 -7.15 -10.86
N PRO A 481 27.19 -7.76 -11.33
CA PRO A 481 28.53 -7.47 -10.78
C PRO A 481 29.64 -7.41 -11.86
N GLY A 482 30.65 -6.53 -11.69
CA GLY A 482 31.78 -6.48 -12.64
C GLY A 482 32.69 -5.24 -12.59
N THR A 483 32.81 -4.55 -11.46
CA THR A 483 33.54 -3.27 -11.36
C THR A 483 35.06 -3.44 -11.36
N SER A 484 35.77 -2.57 -12.12
CA SER A 484 37.23 -2.43 -12.05
C SER A 484 37.61 -0.98 -11.73
N MET A 485 37.95 -0.71 -10.47
CA MET A 485 38.45 0.59 -10.01
C MET A 485 39.93 0.77 -10.37
N ASN A 486 40.41 2.03 -10.38
CA ASN A 486 41.62 2.45 -9.63
C ASN A 486 41.69 4.01 -9.63
N ARG A 487 42.23 4.69 -8.61
CA ARG A 487 43.18 4.26 -7.58
C ARG A 487 42.81 4.64 -6.14
N LYS A 488 42.95 3.65 -5.25
CA LYS A 488 43.79 3.57 -4.01
C LYS A 488 43.80 4.77 -3.04
N LYS A 489 43.81 4.55 -1.71
CA LYS A 489 44.25 3.37 -0.91
C LYS A 489 43.20 2.91 0.13
N LEU A 490 43.49 1.78 0.79
CA LEU A 490 42.86 1.29 2.04
C LEU A 490 41.41 0.74 1.94
N ALA A 491 41.14 -0.04 0.88
CA ALA A 491 40.01 -0.99 0.84
C ALA A 491 40.39 -2.27 0.04
N ILE A 492 41.65 -2.71 0.14
CA ILE A 492 42.15 -3.93 -0.54
C ILE A 492 42.61 -4.93 0.54
N TYR A 493 41.65 -5.62 1.13
CA TYR A 493 41.74 -6.94 1.76
C TYR A 493 40.31 -7.35 2.13
N PHE A 494 39.92 -8.60 1.79
CA PHE A 494 38.55 -9.15 1.89
C PHE A 494 37.54 -8.44 0.95
N ILE A 495 36.75 -9.11 0.10
CA ILE A 495 36.31 -10.52 0.07
C ILE A 495 36.48 -11.09 -1.35
N GLU A 496 37.04 -12.30 -1.49
CA GLU A 496 37.11 -13.07 -2.75
C GLU A 496 36.86 -14.57 -2.46
N SER A 497 35.70 -14.91 -1.88
CA SER A 497 35.32 -16.32 -1.67
C SER A 497 33.83 -16.48 -1.28
N GLU A 498 32.96 -16.79 -2.24
CA GLU A 498 31.75 -17.61 -1.96
C GLU A 498 31.05 -18.22 -3.20
N ASP A 499 31.47 -17.87 -4.41
CA ASP A 499 30.82 -18.24 -5.68
C ASP A 499 30.95 -19.73 -6.12
N ARG A 500 31.09 -20.66 -5.17
CA ARG A 500 31.16 -22.12 -5.40
C ARG A 500 30.49 -22.93 -4.29
N ARG A 501 29.15 -22.98 -4.29
CA ARG A 501 28.30 -24.17 -3.99
C ARG A 501 26.80 -23.84 -4.00
N MET A 502 26.13 -24.03 -5.15
CA MET A 502 24.94 -24.89 -5.32
C MET A 502 24.32 -24.66 -6.71
N ALA A 503 24.00 -25.75 -7.41
CA ALA A 503 23.23 -25.73 -8.65
C ALA A 503 21.76 -26.11 -8.38
N PHE A 504 20.88 -25.84 -9.35
CA PHE A 504 19.42 -26.05 -9.33
C PHE A 504 18.62 -25.14 -8.37
N GLY A 505 17.99 -24.12 -8.95
CA GLY A 505 16.92 -23.33 -8.35
C GLY A 505 16.39 -22.29 -9.33
N ARG A 506 15.06 -22.11 -9.43
CA ARG A 506 14.48 -20.95 -10.11
C ARG A 506 14.76 -19.69 -9.27
N GLY A 507 14.90 -18.52 -9.90
CA GLY A 507 15.07 -17.26 -9.18
C GLY A 507 13.86 -16.97 -8.28
N TYR A 508 14.10 -16.88 -6.97
CA TYR A 508 13.10 -16.41 -6.00
C TYR A 508 13.41 -14.96 -5.64
N THR A 509 12.51 -14.04 -5.97
CA THR A 509 12.64 -12.62 -5.56
C THR A 509 12.73 -12.52 -4.03
N ALA A 510 13.88 -12.05 -3.54
CA ALA A 510 14.24 -12.03 -2.14
C ALA A 510 13.66 -10.79 -1.43
N GLY A 511 12.88 -11.03 -0.37
CA GLY A 511 12.26 -9.98 0.46
C GLY A 511 11.16 -10.55 1.35
N SER A 512 10.20 -11.26 0.75
CA SER A 512 8.98 -11.75 1.41
C SER A 512 8.72 -13.26 1.28
N THR A 513 9.72 -14.06 0.85
CA THR A 513 9.52 -15.50 0.59
C THR A 513 9.08 -16.29 1.83
N PRO A 514 7.95 -17.01 1.80
CA PRO A 514 7.56 -17.93 2.86
C PRO A 514 8.60 -19.03 3.09
N VAL A 515 8.89 -19.31 4.36
CA VAL A 515 9.80 -20.38 4.78
C VAL A 515 9.04 -21.49 5.50
N ASN A 516 9.62 -22.68 5.52
CA ASN A 516 9.17 -23.76 6.41
C ASN A 516 9.65 -23.52 7.86
N ILE A 517 9.22 -24.37 8.79
CA ILE A 517 9.62 -24.30 10.21
C ILE A 517 11.14 -24.35 10.46
N HIS A 518 11.93 -24.84 9.50
CA HIS A 518 13.40 -24.89 9.55
C HIS A 518 14.08 -23.66 8.90
N GLY A 519 13.32 -22.62 8.56
CA GLY A 519 13.83 -21.39 7.95
C GLY A 519 14.26 -21.51 6.48
N LYS A 520 13.96 -22.64 5.80
CA LYS A 520 14.27 -22.84 4.38
C LYS A 520 13.11 -22.39 3.50
N SER A 521 13.41 -21.77 2.36
CA SER A 521 12.39 -21.32 1.39
C SER A 521 11.51 -22.47 0.90
N ILE A 522 10.21 -22.21 0.71
CA ILE A 522 9.24 -23.19 0.23
C ILE A 522 9.27 -23.22 -1.30
N VAL A 523 9.70 -24.36 -1.87
CA VAL A 523 9.84 -24.55 -3.32
C VAL A 523 8.48 -24.66 -4.04
N ASP A 524 7.47 -25.24 -3.35
CA ASP A 524 6.12 -25.46 -3.87
C ASP A 524 5.07 -24.87 -2.92
N LEU A 525 4.62 -23.66 -3.24
CA LEU A 525 3.62 -22.91 -2.47
C LEU A 525 2.20 -23.47 -2.59
N SER A 526 1.94 -24.42 -3.50
CA SER A 526 0.59 -24.99 -3.70
C SER A 526 0.18 -25.96 -2.59
N LYS A 527 1.16 -26.50 -1.84
CA LYS A 527 0.95 -27.55 -0.81
C LYS A 527 0.89 -27.03 0.63
N THR A 528 1.14 -25.74 0.86
CA THR A 528 1.17 -25.13 2.20
C THR A 528 0.44 -23.78 2.22
N GLY A 529 -0.11 -23.42 3.38
CA GLY A 529 -0.91 -22.22 3.58
C GLY A 529 -2.35 -22.33 3.08
N GLY A 530 -2.92 -21.20 2.69
CA GLY A 530 -4.30 -21.06 2.24
C GLY A 530 -5.35 -21.38 3.30
N TRP A 531 -6.59 -21.58 2.86
CA TRP A 531 -7.76 -21.75 3.71
C TRP A 531 -7.70 -22.98 4.65
N ILE A 532 -7.04 -24.06 4.23
CA ILE A 532 -6.86 -25.25 5.06
C ILE A 532 -5.97 -24.92 6.26
N ALA A 533 -4.83 -24.26 6.04
CA ALA A 533 -3.96 -23.79 7.12
C ALA A 533 -4.67 -22.77 8.03
N ALA A 534 -5.39 -21.81 7.45
CA ALA A 534 -6.15 -20.81 8.21
C ALA A 534 -7.22 -21.44 9.13
N PHE A 535 -7.85 -22.56 8.73
CA PHE A 535 -8.86 -23.24 9.54
C PHE A 535 -8.31 -23.77 10.88
N PHE A 536 -7.11 -24.37 10.90
CA PHE A 536 -6.45 -24.78 12.15
C PHE A 536 -6.15 -23.58 13.07
N ILE A 537 -5.86 -22.42 12.49
CA ILE A 537 -5.56 -21.17 13.20
C ILE A 537 -6.85 -20.54 13.78
N PHE A 538 -7.97 -20.58 13.05
CA PHE A 538 -9.28 -20.15 13.56
C PHE A 538 -9.75 -20.97 14.77
N GLY A 539 -9.49 -22.29 14.77
CA GLY A 539 -9.80 -23.15 15.92
C GLY A 539 -9.10 -22.69 17.21
N ASN A 540 -7.88 -22.16 17.10
CA ASN A 540 -7.12 -21.66 18.24
C ASN A 540 -7.59 -20.28 18.73
N GLU A 541 -7.93 -19.36 17.82
CA GLU A 541 -8.52 -18.08 18.21
C GLU A 541 -9.88 -18.30 18.89
N MET A 542 -10.74 -19.15 18.33
CA MET A 542 -12.05 -19.48 18.92
C MET A 542 -11.93 -20.02 20.36
N ALA A 543 -10.94 -20.88 20.63
CA ALA A 543 -10.68 -21.43 21.96
C ALA A 543 -10.14 -20.38 22.95
N GLU A 544 -9.18 -19.53 22.55
CA GLU A 544 -8.69 -18.42 23.39
C GLU A 544 -9.83 -17.46 23.75
N ARG A 545 -10.68 -17.13 22.79
CA ARG A 545 -11.79 -16.18 23.00
C ARG A 545 -12.90 -16.76 23.85
N MET A 546 -13.24 -18.03 23.67
CA MET A 546 -14.16 -18.73 24.57
C MET A 546 -13.64 -18.76 26.00
N ALA A 547 -12.34 -19.05 26.18
CA ALA A 547 -11.69 -19.02 27.49
C ALA A 547 -11.66 -17.60 28.09
N TYR A 548 -11.32 -16.58 27.31
CA TYR A 548 -11.24 -15.18 27.76
C TYR A 548 -12.59 -14.65 28.24
N PHE A 549 -13.65 -14.78 27.43
CA PHE A 549 -14.99 -14.31 27.80
C PHE A 549 -15.64 -15.18 28.89
N GLY A 550 -15.41 -16.50 28.86
CA GLY A 550 -15.91 -17.42 29.89
C GLY A 550 -15.27 -17.14 31.25
N LEU A 551 -13.97 -16.87 31.27
CA LEU A 551 -13.25 -16.44 32.46
C LEU A 551 -13.67 -15.04 32.92
N SER A 552 -13.87 -14.09 31.99
CA SER A 552 -14.32 -12.73 32.29
C SER A 552 -15.62 -12.70 33.10
N VAL A 553 -16.66 -13.41 32.66
CA VAL A 553 -17.95 -13.45 33.36
C VAL A 553 -17.87 -14.29 34.63
N ASN A 554 -17.32 -15.51 34.54
CA ASN A 554 -17.41 -16.47 35.63
C ASN A 554 -16.42 -16.17 36.77
N MET A 555 -15.30 -15.49 36.52
CA MET A 555 -14.33 -15.15 37.58
C MET A 555 -14.84 -14.07 38.53
N VAL A 556 -15.60 -13.07 38.05
CA VAL A 556 -16.22 -12.06 38.94
C VAL A 556 -17.18 -12.74 39.90
N ALA A 557 -18.01 -13.65 39.39
CA ALA A 557 -18.97 -14.41 40.17
C ALA A 557 -18.28 -15.41 41.12
N PHE A 558 -17.24 -16.12 40.68
CA PHE A 558 -16.43 -17.01 41.52
C PHE A 558 -15.75 -16.25 42.68
N MET A 559 -15.12 -15.10 42.40
CA MET A 559 -14.53 -14.28 43.45
C MET A 559 -15.57 -13.77 44.47
N PHE A 560 -16.79 -13.46 44.02
CA PHE A 560 -17.88 -13.06 44.90
C PHE A 560 -18.44 -14.23 45.72
N TYR A 561 -18.96 -15.28 45.07
CA TYR A 561 -19.68 -16.37 45.72
C TYR A 561 -18.77 -17.38 46.45
N VAL A 562 -17.54 -17.61 45.97
CA VAL A 562 -16.67 -18.70 46.47
C VAL A 562 -15.47 -18.17 47.25
N MET A 563 -14.90 -17.03 46.84
CA MET A 563 -13.77 -16.40 47.56
C MET A 563 -14.22 -15.30 48.55
N HIS A 564 -15.54 -15.10 48.68
CA HIS A 564 -16.19 -14.14 49.58
C HIS A 564 -15.65 -12.70 49.46
N ARG A 565 -15.32 -12.25 48.24
CA ARG A 565 -14.83 -10.89 47.96
C ARG A 565 -15.99 -9.96 47.55
N PRO A 566 -16.04 -8.71 48.06
CA PRO A 566 -17.06 -7.74 47.64
C PRO A 566 -17.09 -7.55 46.11
N PHE A 567 -18.29 -7.56 45.52
CA PHE A 567 -18.49 -7.57 44.05
C PHE A 567 -17.69 -6.48 43.31
N THR A 568 -17.59 -5.29 43.89
CA THR A 568 -16.80 -4.17 43.36
C THR A 568 -15.29 -4.46 43.34
N SER A 569 -14.75 -5.13 44.36
CA SER A 569 -13.36 -5.61 44.37
C SER A 569 -13.15 -6.71 43.34
N SER A 570 -14.12 -7.62 43.17
CA SER A 570 -14.05 -8.73 42.22
C SER A 570 -14.07 -8.24 40.77
N SER A 571 -14.99 -7.33 40.44
CA SER A 571 -15.08 -6.70 39.12
C SER A 571 -13.82 -5.89 38.80
N ASN A 572 -13.28 -5.13 39.76
CA ASN A 572 -12.04 -4.38 39.54
C ASN A 572 -10.83 -5.30 39.34
N ALA A 573 -10.74 -6.41 40.10
CA ALA A 573 -9.68 -7.40 39.94
C ALA A 573 -9.70 -8.05 38.54
N VAL A 574 -10.88 -8.45 38.08
CA VAL A 574 -11.04 -9.01 36.72
C VAL A 574 -10.79 -7.96 35.65
N ASN A 575 -11.34 -6.75 35.76
CA ASN A 575 -11.11 -5.69 34.77
C ASN A 575 -9.61 -5.31 34.65
N ASN A 576 -8.88 -5.29 35.75
CA ASN A 576 -7.42 -5.12 35.74
C ASN A 576 -6.71 -6.29 35.04
N PHE A 577 -7.11 -7.54 35.33
CA PHE A 577 -6.62 -8.73 34.62
C PHE A 577 -6.88 -8.64 33.09
N LEU A 578 -8.09 -8.26 32.68
CA LEU A 578 -8.48 -8.11 31.28
C LEU A 578 -7.64 -7.02 30.59
N GLY A 579 -7.52 -5.83 31.22
CA GLY A 579 -6.73 -4.71 30.70
C GLY A 579 -5.23 -5.02 30.61
N ILE A 580 -4.66 -5.70 31.61
CA ILE A 580 -3.26 -6.16 31.59
C ILE A 580 -3.06 -7.23 30.49
N SER A 581 -3.97 -8.19 30.35
CA SER A 581 -3.94 -9.21 29.29
C SER A 581 -4.01 -8.58 27.89
N GLN A 582 -4.81 -7.53 27.72
CA GLN A 582 -4.90 -6.79 26.46
C GLN A 582 -3.62 -5.98 26.19
N ALA A 583 -3.20 -5.11 27.11
CA ALA A 583 -2.05 -4.22 26.93
C ALA A 583 -0.70 -4.95 26.81
N SER A 584 -0.53 -6.09 27.50
CA SER A 584 0.68 -6.92 27.38
C SER A 584 0.83 -7.59 26.01
N SER A 585 -0.19 -7.55 25.14
CA SER A 585 -0.08 -8.03 23.75
C SER A 585 1.05 -7.34 22.96
N VAL A 586 1.43 -6.10 23.33
CA VAL A 586 2.59 -5.42 22.73
C VAL A 586 3.90 -6.18 22.99
N LEU A 587 4.05 -6.81 24.17
CA LEU A 587 5.19 -7.68 24.49
C LEU A 587 5.14 -8.99 23.70
N GLY A 588 3.95 -9.57 23.50
CA GLY A 588 3.76 -10.77 22.68
C GLY A 588 4.15 -10.55 21.21
N GLY A 589 3.62 -9.49 20.59
CA GLY A 589 3.98 -9.08 19.23
C GLY A 589 5.47 -8.76 19.11
N PHE A 590 6.06 -8.07 20.09
CA PHE A 590 7.51 -7.84 20.15
C PHE A 590 8.32 -9.14 20.18
N LEU A 591 7.98 -10.10 21.05
CA LEU A 591 8.71 -11.38 21.13
C LEU A 591 8.62 -12.19 19.81
N ALA A 592 7.48 -12.13 19.12
CA ALA A 592 7.31 -12.75 17.81
C ALA A 592 8.16 -12.10 16.71
N ASP A 593 8.07 -10.78 16.52
CA ASP A 593 8.80 -10.08 15.45
C ASP A 593 10.32 -9.95 15.75
N ALA A 594 10.72 -9.95 17.03
CA ALA A 594 12.11 -9.80 17.45
C ALA A 594 12.93 -11.09 17.47
N TYR A 595 12.39 -12.19 18.01
CA TYR A 595 13.20 -13.34 18.44
C TYR A 595 12.60 -14.70 18.07
N LEU A 596 11.35 -14.98 18.42
CA LEU A 596 10.78 -16.32 18.36
C LEU A 596 10.17 -16.66 16.99
N GLY A 597 9.66 -15.65 16.28
CA GLY A 597 8.76 -15.84 15.14
C GLY A 597 7.33 -16.18 15.60
N ARG A 598 6.34 -15.75 14.80
CA ARG A 598 4.90 -15.81 15.13
C ARG A 598 4.43 -17.18 15.62
N TYR A 599 4.79 -18.25 14.90
CA TYR A 599 4.44 -19.63 15.25
C TYR A 599 4.93 -20.05 16.65
N TRP A 600 6.20 -19.80 17.00
CA TRP A 600 6.75 -20.23 18.29
C TRP A 600 6.23 -19.39 19.44
N THR A 601 5.98 -18.09 19.24
CA THR A 601 5.25 -17.29 20.23
C THR A 601 3.88 -17.89 20.48
N ILE A 602 3.08 -18.19 19.46
CA ILE A 602 1.76 -18.83 19.62
C ILE A 602 1.90 -20.18 20.37
N ALA A 603 2.79 -21.08 19.93
CA ALA A 603 2.99 -22.40 20.53
C ALA A 603 3.37 -22.36 22.02
N ILE A 604 4.27 -21.44 22.41
CA ILE A 604 4.69 -21.28 23.81
C ILE A 604 3.57 -20.65 24.64
N PHE A 605 2.95 -19.58 24.14
CA PHE A 605 1.99 -18.79 24.90
C PHE A 605 0.61 -19.48 25.03
N THR A 606 0.17 -20.24 24.02
CA THR A 606 -1.00 -21.16 24.12
C THR A 606 -0.78 -22.26 25.17
N THR A 607 0.45 -22.74 25.33
CA THR A 607 0.82 -23.73 26.36
C THR A 607 0.83 -23.10 27.76
N ILE A 608 1.36 -21.87 27.90
CA ILE A 608 1.29 -21.11 29.16
C ILE A 608 -0.17 -20.80 29.54
N TYR A 609 -0.99 -20.43 28.56
CA TYR A 609 -2.42 -20.14 28.75
C TYR A 609 -3.18 -21.38 29.24
N LEU A 610 -2.96 -22.55 28.62
CA LEU A 610 -3.50 -23.83 29.08
C LEU A 610 -3.06 -24.17 30.51
N ALA A 611 -1.80 -23.94 30.88
CA ALA A 611 -1.31 -24.13 32.25
C ALA A 611 -2.02 -23.20 33.25
N GLY A 612 -2.26 -21.94 32.87
CA GLY A 612 -3.04 -20.97 33.65
C GLY A 612 -4.49 -21.42 33.89
N LEU A 613 -5.21 -21.80 32.82
CA LEU A 613 -6.57 -22.33 32.90
C LEU A 613 -6.65 -23.63 33.74
N THR A 614 -5.63 -24.49 33.64
CA THR A 614 -5.52 -25.70 34.45
C THR A 614 -5.33 -25.35 35.93
N GLY A 615 -4.49 -24.36 36.26
CA GLY A 615 -4.34 -23.85 37.63
C GLY A 615 -5.63 -23.24 38.21
N ILE A 616 -6.39 -22.50 37.39
CA ILE A 616 -7.71 -21.96 37.78
C ILE A 616 -8.71 -23.11 38.02
N THR A 617 -8.69 -24.15 37.18
CA THR A 617 -9.52 -25.35 37.35
C THR A 617 -9.18 -26.10 38.64
N LEU A 618 -7.89 -26.27 38.95
CA LEU A 618 -7.44 -26.86 40.22
C LEU A 618 -7.88 -26.02 41.42
N CYS A 619 -7.81 -24.68 41.33
CA CYS A 619 -8.30 -23.76 42.35
C CYS A 619 -9.79 -23.97 42.67
N ALA A 620 -10.62 -24.18 41.65
CA ALA A 620 -12.07 -24.35 41.78
C ALA A 620 -12.53 -25.79 42.08
N THR A 621 -11.64 -26.79 41.99
CA THR A 621 -11.96 -28.21 42.25
C THR A 621 -11.40 -28.73 43.58
N ILE A 622 -10.28 -28.18 44.06
CA ILE A 622 -9.61 -28.65 45.28
C ILE A 622 -9.95 -27.70 46.44
N GLY A 623 -10.84 -28.13 47.33
CA GLY A 623 -11.39 -27.29 48.42
C GLY A 623 -10.36 -26.62 49.35
N LYS A 624 -9.10 -27.09 49.39
CA LYS A 624 -8.02 -26.40 50.13
C LYS A 624 -7.69 -25.00 49.59
N PHE A 625 -7.94 -24.72 48.30
CA PHE A 625 -7.67 -23.40 47.70
C PHE A 625 -8.83 -22.39 47.88
N VAL A 626 -9.93 -22.80 48.51
CA VAL A 626 -11.17 -22.04 48.74
C VAL A 626 -11.37 -21.84 50.25
N PRO A 627 -11.92 -20.71 50.75
CA PRO A 627 -12.30 -20.56 52.17
C PRO A 627 -13.40 -21.54 52.57
N ASN A 628 -13.59 -21.83 53.87
CA ASN A 628 -14.63 -22.81 54.23
C ASN A 628 -16.03 -22.32 53.80
N GLN A 629 -16.82 -23.23 53.24
CA GLN A 629 -18.15 -22.97 52.68
C GLN A 629 -19.28 -23.39 53.63
N GLU A 630 -18.99 -24.22 54.64
CA GLU A 630 -19.97 -24.92 55.48
C GLU A 630 -20.86 -24.00 56.34
N GLU A 631 -20.48 -22.73 56.52
CA GLU A 631 -21.23 -21.72 57.31
C GLU A 631 -21.72 -20.52 56.46
N CYS A 632 -21.52 -20.52 55.13
CA CYS A 632 -21.78 -19.35 54.28
C CYS A 632 -23.12 -19.43 53.52
N ASP A 633 -24.22 -19.15 54.22
CA ASP A 633 -25.52 -18.93 53.58
C ASP A 633 -25.53 -17.71 52.66
N GLN A 634 -26.39 -17.73 51.63
CA GLN A 634 -26.53 -16.63 50.67
C GLN A 634 -26.91 -15.27 51.32
N PHE A 635 -27.54 -15.31 52.50
CA PHE A 635 -27.82 -14.12 53.32
C PHE A 635 -26.58 -13.65 54.11
N SER A 636 -25.81 -14.58 54.69
CA SER A 636 -24.54 -14.30 55.38
C SER A 636 -23.49 -13.72 54.42
N LEU A 637 -23.47 -14.16 53.16
CA LEU A 637 -22.63 -13.62 52.10
C LEU A 637 -22.96 -12.14 51.80
N LEU A 638 -24.25 -11.79 51.74
CA LEU A 638 -24.71 -10.41 51.51
C LEU A 638 -24.43 -9.47 52.69
N LEU A 639 -24.40 -10.00 53.92
CA LEU A 639 -24.02 -9.27 55.12
C LEU A 639 -22.49 -9.18 55.32
N GLY A 640 -21.70 -9.96 54.58
CA GLY A 640 -20.23 -10.00 54.70
C GLY A 640 -19.71 -10.83 55.87
N ASN A 641 -20.51 -11.75 56.40
CA ASN A 641 -20.21 -12.52 57.63
C ASN A 641 -19.43 -13.83 57.39
N CYS A 642 -19.15 -14.22 56.14
CA CYS A 642 -18.46 -15.48 55.81
C CYS A 642 -16.92 -15.37 55.93
N GLU A 643 -16.22 -16.49 56.17
CA GLU A 643 -14.74 -16.50 56.25
C GLU A 643 -14.11 -15.97 54.93
N PRO A 644 -13.37 -14.84 54.94
CA PRO A 644 -12.76 -14.33 53.72
C PRO A 644 -11.60 -15.22 53.25
N ALA A 645 -11.44 -15.37 51.93
CA ALA A 645 -10.34 -16.16 51.37
C ALA A 645 -8.96 -15.76 51.92
N LYS A 646 -8.22 -16.75 52.43
CA LYS A 646 -6.94 -16.55 53.12
C LYS A 646 -5.91 -15.96 52.15
N SER A 647 -4.99 -15.12 52.65
CA SER A 647 -4.07 -14.36 51.79
C SER A 647 -3.32 -15.22 50.77
N TRP A 648 -2.88 -16.42 51.16
CA TRP A 648 -2.18 -17.34 50.25
C TRP A 648 -3.10 -17.95 49.17
N GLN A 649 -4.38 -18.17 49.46
CA GLN A 649 -5.38 -18.64 48.48
C GLN A 649 -5.61 -17.56 47.41
N MET A 650 -5.75 -16.31 47.84
CA MET A 650 -5.82 -15.16 46.93
C MET A 650 -4.52 -14.97 46.12
N THR A 651 -3.34 -15.12 46.74
CA THR A 651 -2.05 -15.08 46.01
C THR A 651 -1.96 -16.18 44.95
N TYR A 652 -2.41 -17.41 45.25
CA TYR A 652 -2.46 -18.49 44.27
C TYR A 652 -3.41 -18.15 43.12
N LEU A 653 -4.64 -17.73 43.42
CA LEU A 653 -5.64 -17.35 42.41
C LEU A 653 -5.12 -16.22 41.51
N TYR A 654 -4.53 -15.17 42.08
CA TYR A 654 -3.92 -14.09 41.29
C TYR A 654 -2.74 -14.59 40.45
N ALA A 655 -1.88 -15.49 40.97
CA ALA A 655 -0.77 -16.04 40.21
C ALA A 655 -1.23 -16.81 38.97
N VAL A 656 -2.20 -17.75 39.11
CA VAL A 656 -2.74 -18.50 37.95
C VAL A 656 -3.52 -17.60 36.99
N LEU A 657 -4.21 -16.57 37.51
CA LEU A 657 -4.90 -15.56 36.70
C LEU A 657 -3.92 -14.71 35.89
N TYR A 658 -2.79 -14.26 36.47
CA TYR A 658 -1.77 -13.51 35.73
C TYR A 658 -0.94 -14.37 34.78
N ILE A 659 -0.71 -15.67 35.09
CA ILE A 659 -0.17 -16.63 34.13
C ILE A 659 -1.10 -16.76 32.91
N THR A 660 -2.41 -16.81 33.15
CA THR A 660 -3.43 -16.81 32.08
C THR A 660 -3.42 -15.48 31.29
N ALA A 661 -3.26 -14.33 31.95
CA ALA A 661 -3.15 -13.03 31.29
C ALA A 661 -1.93 -12.96 30.36
N PHE A 662 -0.78 -13.42 30.86
CA PHE A 662 0.47 -13.47 30.12
C PHE A 662 0.39 -14.45 28.95
N GLY A 663 -0.23 -15.62 29.13
CA GLY A 663 -0.52 -16.57 28.06
C GLY A 663 -1.29 -15.93 26.90
N ALA A 664 -2.37 -15.19 27.16
CA ALA A 664 -3.13 -14.53 26.10
C ALA A 664 -2.33 -13.47 25.31
N ALA A 665 -1.35 -12.82 25.97
CA ALA A 665 -0.57 -11.73 25.39
C ALA A 665 0.23 -12.14 24.13
N GLY A 666 0.80 -13.36 24.11
CA GLY A 666 1.52 -13.87 22.95
C GLY A 666 0.62 -14.43 21.84
N ILE A 667 -0.66 -14.70 22.14
CA ILE A 667 -1.60 -15.32 21.20
C ILE A 667 -2.19 -14.24 20.28
N ARG A 668 -3.01 -13.33 20.83
CA ARG A 668 -3.83 -12.37 20.07
C ARG A 668 -3.12 -11.56 18.98
N PRO A 669 -1.93 -10.95 19.21
CA PRO A 669 -1.25 -10.16 18.17
C PRO A 669 -0.60 -11.04 17.09
N CYS A 670 -0.34 -12.31 17.40
CA CYS A 670 0.39 -13.21 16.53
C CYS A 670 -0.54 -14.09 15.69
N VAL A 671 -1.67 -14.56 16.23
CA VAL A 671 -2.59 -15.49 15.53
C VAL A 671 -3.22 -14.83 14.30
N SER A 672 -3.67 -13.57 14.40
CA SER A 672 -4.18 -12.81 13.26
C SER A 672 -3.11 -12.66 12.16
N SER A 673 -1.92 -12.17 12.53
CA SER A 673 -0.79 -11.99 11.61
C SER A 673 -0.35 -13.30 10.97
N PHE A 674 -0.28 -14.39 11.74
CA PHE A 674 0.15 -15.71 11.29
C PHE A 674 -0.90 -16.38 10.38
N GLY A 675 -2.19 -16.15 10.62
CA GLY A 675 -3.26 -16.60 9.73
C GLY A 675 -3.25 -15.86 8.39
N ALA A 676 -3.00 -14.55 8.41
CA ALA A 676 -2.82 -13.76 7.19
C ALA A 676 -1.58 -14.18 6.39
N ASP A 677 -0.47 -14.52 7.07
CA ASP A 677 0.77 -15.04 6.44
C ASP A 677 0.57 -16.36 5.66
N GLN A 678 -0.57 -17.04 5.82
CA GLN A 678 -0.89 -18.27 5.07
C GLN A 678 -1.29 -18.01 3.61
N PHE A 679 -1.69 -16.80 3.26
CA PHE A 679 -2.05 -16.42 1.89
C PHE A 679 -0.82 -15.99 1.08
N ASP A 680 -0.93 -15.90 -0.25
CA ASP A 680 0.18 -15.50 -1.12
C ASP A 680 0.03 -14.03 -1.52
N GLU A 681 0.93 -13.18 -1.01
CA GLU A 681 1.05 -11.75 -1.33
C GLU A 681 1.23 -11.50 -2.85
N ARG A 682 1.69 -12.50 -3.62
CA ARG A 682 1.90 -12.44 -5.07
C ARG A 682 0.65 -12.77 -5.90
N SER A 683 -0.43 -13.24 -5.25
CA SER A 683 -1.65 -13.62 -5.95
C SER A 683 -2.52 -12.41 -6.30
N LYS A 684 -3.08 -12.38 -7.52
CA LYS A 684 -3.96 -11.27 -7.97
C LYS A 684 -5.18 -11.06 -7.06
N ASN A 685 -5.58 -12.10 -6.32
CA ASN A 685 -6.74 -12.10 -5.43
C ASN A 685 -6.33 -11.92 -3.95
N TYR A 686 -5.06 -11.57 -3.65
CA TYR A 686 -4.54 -11.48 -2.28
C TYR A 686 -5.42 -10.64 -1.35
N LYS A 687 -5.77 -9.41 -1.74
CA LYS A 687 -6.64 -8.52 -0.94
C LYS A 687 -8.04 -9.09 -0.71
N GLU A 688 -8.62 -9.76 -1.72
CA GLU A 688 -9.93 -10.44 -1.60
C GLU A 688 -9.88 -11.64 -0.65
N HIS A 689 -8.75 -12.37 -0.62
CA HIS A 689 -8.52 -13.43 0.37
C HIS A 689 -8.25 -12.87 1.77
N LEU A 690 -7.58 -11.72 1.88
CA LEU A 690 -7.22 -11.09 3.16
C LEU A 690 -8.43 -10.49 3.89
N ASP A 691 -9.28 -9.71 3.20
CA ASP A 691 -10.55 -9.23 3.76
C ASP A 691 -11.43 -10.41 4.18
N ARG A 692 -11.59 -11.44 3.32
CA ARG A 692 -12.30 -12.67 3.73
C ARG A 692 -11.69 -13.34 4.93
N PHE A 693 -10.37 -13.42 5.02
CA PHE A 693 -9.68 -13.99 6.17
C PHE A 693 -10.01 -13.21 7.45
N PHE A 694 -9.95 -11.88 7.45
CA PHE A 694 -10.26 -11.08 8.64
C PHE A 694 -11.73 -11.15 9.06
N ASN A 695 -12.69 -11.20 8.12
CA ASN A 695 -14.10 -11.40 8.46
C ASN A 695 -14.37 -12.81 9.01
N PHE A 696 -13.77 -13.87 8.45
CA PHE A 696 -13.88 -15.24 9.01
C PHE A 696 -13.14 -15.41 10.35
N PHE A 697 -11.99 -14.75 10.52
CA PHE A 697 -11.25 -14.67 11.77
C PHE A 697 -12.14 -14.07 12.86
N TYR A 698 -12.76 -12.91 12.61
CA TYR A 698 -13.66 -12.29 13.57
C TYR A 698 -14.92 -13.13 13.83
N LEU A 699 -15.46 -13.81 12.81
CA LEU A 699 -16.57 -14.75 13.01
C LEU A 699 -16.19 -15.89 13.98
N SER A 700 -14.95 -16.40 13.92
CA SER A 700 -14.45 -17.42 14.87
C SER A 700 -14.28 -16.87 16.30
N VAL A 701 -13.82 -15.62 16.46
CA VAL A 701 -13.81 -14.88 17.73
C VAL A 701 -15.22 -14.80 18.31
N THR A 702 -16.21 -14.44 17.48
CA THR A 702 -17.61 -14.28 17.88
C THR A 702 -18.25 -15.60 18.29
N ILE A 703 -18.00 -16.70 17.57
CA ILE A 703 -18.49 -18.03 17.94
C ILE A 703 -17.95 -18.43 19.33
N GLY A 704 -16.65 -18.21 19.58
CA GLY A 704 -16.05 -18.45 20.90
C GLY A 704 -16.73 -17.65 22.02
N ALA A 705 -17.01 -16.36 21.78
CA ALA A 705 -17.73 -15.50 22.72
C ALA A 705 -19.18 -15.97 22.98
N ILE A 706 -19.92 -16.38 21.94
CA ILE A 706 -21.29 -16.89 22.07
C ILE A 706 -21.31 -18.17 22.93
N VAL A 707 -20.40 -19.11 22.67
CA VAL A 707 -20.30 -20.37 23.45
C VAL A 707 -19.91 -20.08 24.91
N ALA A 708 -19.05 -19.10 25.15
CA ALA A 708 -18.71 -18.65 26.51
C ALA A 708 -19.93 -18.11 27.28
N PHE A 709 -20.67 -17.15 26.71
CA PHE A 709 -21.82 -16.52 27.36
C PHE A 709 -23.06 -17.44 27.50
N THR A 710 -23.06 -18.61 26.86
CA THR A 710 -24.19 -19.56 26.88
C THR A 710 -23.82 -20.90 27.50
N VAL A 711 -22.99 -21.70 26.81
CA VAL A 711 -22.67 -23.08 27.20
C VAL A 711 -21.82 -23.11 28.47
N VAL A 712 -20.79 -22.26 28.59
CA VAL A 712 -19.92 -22.25 29.78
C VAL A 712 -20.66 -21.73 31.01
N VAL A 713 -21.54 -20.73 30.85
CA VAL A 713 -22.46 -20.27 31.92
C VAL A 713 -23.46 -21.36 32.30
N TYR A 714 -24.03 -22.10 31.34
CA TYR A 714 -24.91 -23.23 31.61
C TYR A 714 -24.20 -24.36 32.37
N VAL A 715 -22.97 -24.71 31.99
CA VAL A 715 -22.13 -25.69 32.71
C VAL A 715 -21.82 -25.21 34.13
N GLN A 716 -21.53 -23.92 34.31
CA GLN A 716 -21.33 -23.32 35.64
C GLN A 716 -22.58 -23.42 36.53
N MET A 717 -23.78 -23.25 35.95
CA MET A 717 -25.05 -23.34 36.69
C MET A 717 -25.49 -24.77 37.03
N GLN A 718 -25.17 -25.76 36.18
CA GLN A 718 -25.63 -27.16 36.37
C GLN A 718 -24.57 -28.09 36.99
N TYR A 719 -23.28 -27.86 36.69
CA TYR A 719 -22.17 -28.73 37.07
C TYR A 719 -21.09 -28.00 37.89
N GLY A 720 -21.33 -26.75 38.28
CA GLY A 720 -20.47 -25.98 39.18
C GLY A 720 -19.18 -25.41 38.58
N TRP A 721 -18.46 -24.64 39.40
CA TRP A 721 -17.30 -23.84 39.00
C TRP A 721 -16.13 -24.64 38.42
N GLY A 722 -15.80 -25.78 39.04
CA GLY A 722 -14.72 -26.66 38.57
C GLY A 722 -14.97 -27.19 37.15
N SER A 723 -16.20 -27.62 36.86
CA SER A 723 -16.63 -28.08 35.53
C SER A 723 -16.59 -26.95 34.49
N ALA A 724 -17.00 -25.73 34.89
CA ALA A 724 -16.97 -24.58 34.01
C ALA A 724 -15.54 -24.19 33.58
N PHE A 725 -14.63 -23.97 34.53
CA PHE A 725 -13.23 -23.65 34.20
C PHE A 725 -12.52 -24.82 33.52
N GLY A 726 -12.83 -26.06 33.92
CA GLY A 726 -12.32 -27.27 33.27
C GLY A 726 -12.72 -27.39 31.81
N SER A 727 -13.94 -26.97 31.44
CA SER A 727 -14.37 -26.95 30.04
C SER A 727 -13.53 -25.99 29.17
N LEU A 728 -13.10 -24.85 29.73
CA LEU A 728 -12.20 -23.90 29.06
C LEU A 728 -10.80 -24.50 28.87
N ALA A 729 -10.26 -25.15 29.91
CA ALA A 729 -8.97 -25.84 29.85
C ALA A 729 -8.97 -27.00 28.83
N ILE A 730 -10.03 -27.81 28.80
CA ILE A 730 -10.19 -28.91 27.83
C ILE A 730 -10.25 -28.38 26.39
N ALA A 731 -11.06 -27.35 26.14
CA ALA A 731 -11.16 -26.74 24.81
C ALA A 731 -9.83 -26.14 24.34
N MET A 732 -9.08 -25.48 25.24
CA MET A 732 -7.73 -25.00 24.93
C MET A 732 -6.74 -26.15 24.69
N GLY A 733 -6.84 -27.26 25.43
CA GLY A 733 -6.02 -28.46 25.19
C GLY A 733 -6.26 -29.09 23.80
N ILE A 734 -7.52 -29.21 23.40
CA ILE A 734 -7.92 -29.66 22.05
C ILE A 734 -7.41 -28.68 20.99
N SER A 735 -7.58 -27.37 21.22
CA SER A 735 -7.04 -26.31 20.36
C SER A 735 -5.54 -26.44 20.13
N ASN A 736 -4.75 -26.56 21.20
CA ASN A 736 -3.29 -26.68 21.09
C ASN A 736 -2.90 -27.92 20.29
N MET A 737 -3.56 -29.05 20.52
CA MET A 737 -3.36 -30.28 19.72
C MET A 737 -3.67 -30.04 18.24
N VAL A 738 -4.80 -29.42 17.91
CA VAL A 738 -5.20 -29.08 16.53
C VAL A 738 -4.20 -28.12 15.88
N PHE A 739 -3.74 -27.10 16.61
CA PHE A 739 -2.72 -26.15 16.13
C PHE A 739 -1.40 -26.85 15.79
N PHE A 740 -0.92 -27.78 16.63
CA PHE A 740 0.30 -28.57 16.39
C PHE A 740 0.13 -29.62 15.28
N ILE A 741 -1.07 -30.16 15.06
CA ILE A 741 -1.38 -31.03 13.91
C ILE A 741 -1.29 -30.25 12.59
N GLY A 742 -1.65 -28.95 12.59
CA GLY A 742 -1.53 -28.06 11.42
C GLY A 742 -0.10 -27.68 11.03
N THR A 743 0.91 -27.89 11.91
CA THR A 743 2.30 -27.45 11.71
C THR A 743 2.94 -27.74 10.35
N PRO A 744 2.85 -28.95 9.73
CA PRO A 744 3.45 -29.21 8.42
C PRO A 744 2.76 -28.47 7.25
N LEU A 745 1.57 -27.92 7.46
CA LEU A 745 0.81 -27.16 6.45
C LEU A 745 1.10 -25.65 6.52
N TYR A 746 1.66 -25.14 7.61
CA TYR A 746 1.84 -23.69 7.79
C TYR A 746 2.99 -23.11 6.94
N ARG A 747 2.76 -21.90 6.47
CA ARG A 747 3.79 -20.97 5.98
C ARG A 747 4.32 -20.17 7.18
N HIS A 748 5.64 -20.00 7.25
CA HIS A 748 6.30 -19.21 8.29
C HIS A 748 7.01 -18.00 7.69
N ARG A 749 7.24 -16.96 8.52
CA ARG A 749 8.08 -15.80 8.23
C ARG A 749 9.24 -15.76 9.23
N LEU A 750 10.40 -15.27 8.81
CA LEU A 750 11.57 -15.10 9.68
C LEU A 750 11.41 -13.83 10.54
N PRO A 751 11.83 -13.82 11.82
CA PRO A 751 11.84 -12.60 12.63
C PRO A 751 12.91 -11.63 12.12
N GLY A 752 12.56 -10.35 12.03
CA GLY A 752 13.45 -9.29 11.51
C GLY A 752 14.46 -8.76 12.52
N GLY A 753 14.46 -9.27 13.76
CA GLY A 753 15.27 -8.77 14.87
C GLY A 753 14.62 -7.57 15.57
N SER A 754 15.02 -7.35 16.84
CA SER A 754 14.40 -6.41 17.80
C SER A 754 13.85 -5.11 17.18
N PRO A 755 12.50 -4.99 17.03
CA PRO A 755 11.85 -3.78 16.55
C PRO A 755 12.12 -2.57 17.45
N LEU A 756 12.07 -2.77 18.78
CA LEU A 756 12.34 -1.71 19.76
C LEU A 756 13.77 -1.17 19.66
N THR A 757 14.75 -2.02 19.35
CA THR A 757 16.13 -1.58 19.13
C THR A 757 16.27 -0.75 17.85
N ARG A 758 15.55 -1.10 16.77
CA ARG A 758 15.48 -0.29 15.54
C ARG A 758 14.86 1.10 15.81
N VAL A 759 13.72 1.14 16.51
CA VAL A 759 13.07 2.40 16.95
C VAL A 759 14.03 3.25 17.78
N ALA A 760 14.70 2.67 18.78
CA ALA A 760 15.65 3.39 19.63
C ALA A 760 16.90 3.88 18.86
N GLN A 761 17.41 3.10 17.90
CA GLN A 761 18.51 3.49 17.02
C GLN A 761 18.15 4.74 16.20
N VAL A 762 17.00 4.72 15.52
CA VAL A 762 16.52 5.87 14.73
C VAL A 762 16.33 7.11 15.60
N LEU A 763 15.64 6.99 16.74
CA LEU A 763 15.42 8.12 17.64
C LEU A 763 16.72 8.71 18.20
N VAL A 764 17.69 7.87 18.59
CA VAL A 764 19.00 8.31 19.10
C VAL A 764 19.86 8.93 17.99
N ALA A 765 19.87 8.36 16.78
CA ALA A 765 20.62 8.90 15.65
C ALA A 765 20.04 10.24 15.18
N ALA A 766 18.72 10.34 15.03
CA ALA A 766 18.01 11.59 14.71
C ALA A 766 18.25 12.68 15.77
N PHE A 767 18.18 12.33 17.06
CA PHE A 767 18.46 13.28 18.14
C PHE A 767 19.91 13.75 18.15
N ARG A 768 20.89 12.84 17.94
CA ARG A 768 22.31 13.19 17.81
C ARG A 768 22.57 14.13 16.64
N LYS A 769 21.95 13.87 15.48
CA LYS A 769 22.08 14.68 14.27
C LYS A 769 21.08 15.84 14.19
N ARG A 770 20.32 16.15 15.25
CA ARG A 770 19.23 17.14 15.23
C ARG A 770 19.64 18.54 14.72
N ASN A 771 20.88 18.94 15.00
CA ASN A 771 21.45 20.24 14.58
C ASN A 771 22.08 20.23 13.17
N ALA A 772 22.22 19.06 12.53
CA ALA A 772 22.80 18.98 11.19
C ALA A 772 21.83 19.57 10.13
N PRO A 773 22.32 20.44 9.22
CA PRO A 773 21.53 20.94 8.10
C PRO A 773 21.57 19.97 6.90
N PHE A 774 20.49 19.89 6.14
CA PHE A 774 20.38 19.06 4.92
C PHE A 774 21.14 19.62 3.70
N GLY A 775 21.89 20.72 3.86
CA GLY A 775 22.53 21.46 2.76
C GLY A 775 23.93 21.98 3.07
N SER A 776 24.66 21.35 4.00
CA SER A 776 26.10 21.63 4.14
C SER A 776 26.90 20.98 3.01
N SER A 777 28.10 21.50 2.75
CA SER A 777 29.08 20.92 1.82
C SER A 777 29.64 19.55 2.27
N GLU A 778 29.08 18.96 3.33
CA GLU A 778 29.47 17.69 3.94
C GLU A 778 28.39 16.60 3.83
N PHE A 779 27.21 16.96 3.32
CA PHE A 779 26.14 16.02 3.02
C PHE A 779 26.53 15.10 1.85
N ILE A 780 26.30 13.80 2.02
CA ILE A 780 26.55 12.78 0.97
C ILE A 780 25.23 12.24 0.39
N GLY A 781 24.20 12.11 1.23
CA GLY A 781 22.90 11.56 0.85
C GLY A 781 22.16 11.00 2.07
N LEU A 782 21.06 10.29 1.80
CA LEU A 782 20.45 9.38 2.79
C LEU A 782 21.04 7.98 2.61
N TYR A 783 21.39 7.33 3.72
CA TYR A 783 22.07 6.04 3.73
C TYR A 783 21.10 4.87 3.55
N GLU A 784 21.42 3.95 2.64
CA GLU A 784 20.73 2.67 2.46
C GLU A 784 21.74 1.61 1.98
N VAL A 785 21.52 0.34 2.32
CA VAL A 785 22.43 -0.77 1.97
C VAL A 785 22.44 -0.97 0.44
N PRO A 786 23.60 -1.18 -0.21
CA PRO A 786 23.66 -1.45 -1.64
C PRO A 786 22.88 -2.70 -2.08
N GLY A 787 22.39 -2.69 -3.32
CA GLY A 787 21.76 -3.86 -3.94
C GLY A 787 20.32 -4.11 -3.50
N ARG A 788 19.93 -5.38 -3.51
CA ARG A 788 18.53 -5.82 -3.50
C ARG A 788 17.89 -5.89 -2.11
N ASN A 789 18.62 -6.43 -1.14
CA ASN A 789 18.07 -6.80 0.16
C ASN A 789 18.01 -5.60 1.13
N SER A 790 17.03 -5.60 2.04
CA SER A 790 17.02 -4.71 3.21
C SER A 790 18.13 -5.10 4.20
N ALA A 791 18.56 -4.16 5.05
CA ALA A 791 19.35 -4.46 6.25
C ALA A 791 18.60 -5.39 7.23
N ILE A 792 17.27 -5.41 7.15
CA ILE A 792 16.37 -6.20 8.00
C ILE A 792 16.07 -7.53 7.31
N LYS A 793 16.35 -8.66 7.99
CA LYS A 793 16.09 -10.00 7.47
C LYS A 793 14.58 -10.22 7.27
N GLY A 794 14.17 -10.63 6.08
CA GLY A 794 12.76 -10.92 5.77
C GLY A 794 11.85 -9.70 5.66
N SER A 795 12.42 -8.50 5.45
CA SER A 795 11.71 -7.27 5.11
C SER A 795 12.13 -6.78 3.73
N ARG A 796 11.21 -6.20 2.96
CA ARG A 796 11.56 -5.47 1.73
C ARG A 796 12.13 -4.07 2.05
N LYS A 797 12.75 -3.43 1.06
CA LYS A 797 13.14 -2.02 1.18
C LYS A 797 11.90 -1.13 1.11
N ILE A 798 11.92 -0.04 1.85
CA ILE A 798 10.83 0.95 1.88
C ILE A 798 11.36 2.26 1.28
N ALA A 799 10.58 2.88 0.40
CA ALA A 799 10.94 4.16 -0.22
C ALA A 799 10.83 5.31 0.79
N HIS A 800 11.74 6.29 0.70
CA HIS A 800 11.72 7.49 1.54
C HIS A 800 10.41 8.28 1.38
N THR A 801 9.89 8.84 2.48
CA THR A 801 8.73 9.74 2.50
C THR A 801 9.06 11.07 3.19
N ASP A 802 8.59 12.20 2.67
CA ASP A 802 8.86 13.53 3.26
C ASP A 802 8.13 13.80 4.60
N ASP A 803 7.40 12.82 5.14
CA ASP A 803 6.78 12.93 6.46
C ASP A 803 7.81 12.80 7.59
N PHE A 804 7.59 13.49 8.71
CA PHE A 804 8.46 13.43 9.89
C PHE A 804 9.96 13.67 9.59
N ARG A 805 10.31 14.64 8.73
CA ARG A 805 11.69 14.97 8.26
C ARG A 805 12.77 15.13 9.35
N PHE A 806 12.40 15.27 10.62
CA PHE A 806 13.37 15.24 11.72
C PHE A 806 13.96 13.85 11.95
N LEU A 807 13.24 12.77 11.61
CA LEU A 807 13.71 11.39 11.68
C LEU A 807 14.70 11.04 10.55
N ASP A 808 14.61 11.69 9.39
CA ASP A 808 15.57 11.52 8.28
C ASP A 808 17.00 11.88 8.67
N LYS A 809 17.16 12.69 9.73
CA LYS A 809 18.47 12.99 10.32
C LYS A 809 19.17 11.74 10.88
N ALA A 810 18.45 10.63 11.11
CA ALA A 810 19.06 9.33 11.42
C ALA A 810 19.73 8.68 10.21
N ALA A 811 19.18 8.86 9.00
CA ALA A 811 19.72 8.33 7.74
C ALA A 811 20.63 9.32 6.98
N LEU A 812 20.64 10.60 7.37
CA LEU A 812 21.54 11.63 6.85
C LEU A 812 23.01 11.21 7.00
N GLN A 813 23.69 10.91 5.89
CA GLN A 813 25.11 10.53 5.88
C GLN A 813 26.00 11.76 5.74
N LEU A 814 26.91 11.93 6.71
CA LEU A 814 27.93 12.98 6.75
C LEU A 814 29.31 12.38 6.48
N LYS A 815 30.24 13.20 5.97
CA LYS A 815 31.65 12.79 5.72
C LYS A 815 32.35 12.21 6.96
N GLU A 816 31.96 12.62 8.16
CA GLU A 816 32.48 12.07 9.43
C GLU A 816 32.09 10.61 9.72
N ASP A 817 30.98 10.11 9.15
CA ASP A 817 30.40 8.83 9.59
C ASP A 817 31.24 7.61 9.17
N GLY A 818 32.17 7.78 8.23
CA GLY A 818 33.13 6.77 7.80
C GLY A 818 32.51 5.62 7.00
N ALA A 819 33.27 4.53 6.85
CA ALA A 819 32.86 3.37 6.05
C ALA A 819 31.98 2.35 6.82
N ASN A 820 32.18 2.22 8.13
CA ASN A 820 31.43 1.33 9.02
C ASN A 820 30.81 2.12 10.20
N PRO A 821 29.81 2.99 9.95
CA PRO A 821 29.14 3.74 11.00
C PRO A 821 28.36 2.82 11.95
N SER A 822 28.34 3.16 13.24
CA SER A 822 27.53 2.43 14.21
C SER A 822 26.03 2.65 13.95
N PRO A 823 25.16 1.63 14.09
CA PRO A 823 23.69 1.78 13.95
C PRO A 823 23.05 2.83 14.87
N TRP A 824 23.74 3.27 15.93
CA TRP A 824 23.31 4.33 16.84
C TRP A 824 23.77 5.75 16.43
N ARG A 825 24.34 5.90 15.22
CA ARG A 825 24.82 7.17 14.63
C ARG A 825 24.40 7.34 13.16
N LEU A 826 24.22 6.24 12.42
CA LEU A 826 23.61 6.22 11.10
C LEU A 826 22.67 5.01 11.00
N CYS A 827 21.45 5.24 10.53
CA CYS A 827 20.43 4.22 10.25
C CYS A 827 20.16 4.16 8.74
N THR A 828 19.60 3.06 8.25
CA THR A 828 19.14 2.98 6.86
C THR A 828 17.83 3.75 6.65
N VAL A 829 17.56 4.22 5.43
CA VAL A 829 16.25 4.76 5.02
C VAL A 829 15.13 3.80 5.39
N THR A 830 15.26 2.51 5.06
CA THR A 830 14.24 1.50 5.39
C THR A 830 13.95 1.45 6.90
N GLN A 831 14.98 1.49 7.77
CA GLN A 831 14.76 1.55 9.23
C GLN A 831 14.07 2.85 9.68
N VAL A 832 14.35 3.98 9.03
CA VAL A 832 13.69 5.27 9.35
C VAL A 832 12.22 5.22 8.93
N GLU A 833 11.90 4.71 7.74
CA GLU A 833 10.52 4.59 7.25
C GLU A 833 9.70 3.58 8.07
N GLU A 834 10.28 2.46 8.53
CA GLU A 834 9.61 1.56 9.49
C GLU A 834 9.13 2.31 10.75
N VAL A 835 9.95 3.22 11.28
CA VAL A 835 9.61 4.02 12.47
C VAL A 835 8.57 5.10 12.13
N LYS A 836 8.67 5.75 10.97
CA LYS A 836 7.64 6.69 10.49
C LYS A 836 6.28 6.00 10.34
N ILE A 837 6.24 4.81 9.74
CA ILE A 837 5.01 4.04 9.55
C ILE A 837 4.37 3.71 10.91
N LEU A 838 5.13 3.17 11.88
CA LEU A 838 4.59 2.92 13.21
C LEU A 838 4.04 4.19 13.89
N LEU A 839 4.70 5.34 13.73
CA LEU A 839 4.18 6.62 14.24
C LEU A 839 2.93 7.10 13.52
N LYS A 840 2.83 6.91 12.18
CA LYS A 840 1.62 7.17 11.37
C LYS A 840 0.44 6.27 11.76
N LEU A 841 0.69 5.05 12.23
CA LEU A 841 -0.37 4.12 12.64
C LEU A 841 -1.00 4.46 13.99
N ILE A 842 -0.26 4.99 14.96
CA ILE A 842 -0.73 5.22 16.36
C ILE A 842 -2.07 5.99 16.49
N PRO A 843 -2.36 7.06 15.72
CA PRO A 843 -3.59 7.83 15.87
C PRO A 843 -4.89 7.02 15.62
N ILE A 844 -4.87 6.07 14.70
CA ILE A 844 -6.07 5.36 14.25
C ILE A 844 -6.61 4.40 15.35
N PRO A 845 -5.80 3.51 15.95
CA PRO A 845 -6.17 2.77 17.16
C PRO A 845 -6.54 3.68 18.32
N ALA A 846 -5.87 4.83 18.50
CA ALA A 846 -6.17 5.78 19.58
C ALA A 846 -7.60 6.33 19.48
N CYS A 847 -8.10 6.64 18.27
CA CYS A 847 -9.52 6.98 18.07
C CYS A 847 -10.47 5.83 18.46
N THR A 848 -10.08 4.57 18.28
CA THR A 848 -10.90 3.40 18.65
C THR A 848 -10.96 3.11 20.14
N ILE A 849 -10.14 3.77 20.98
CA ILE A 849 -10.19 3.61 22.45
C ILE A 849 -11.60 3.91 22.98
N MET A 850 -12.32 4.89 22.40
CA MET A 850 -13.69 5.21 22.80
C MET A 850 -14.70 4.10 22.51
N LEU A 851 -14.57 3.37 21.38
CA LEU A 851 -15.40 2.19 21.14
C LEU A 851 -15.10 1.09 22.17
N ASN A 852 -13.83 0.89 22.51
CA ASN A 852 -13.41 -0.10 23.50
C ASN A 852 -13.87 0.25 24.93
N VAL A 853 -14.00 1.54 25.28
CA VAL A 853 -14.69 1.99 26.50
C VAL A 853 -16.16 1.56 26.47
N VAL A 854 -16.90 1.85 25.40
CA VAL A 854 -18.32 1.50 25.29
C VAL A 854 -18.54 -0.02 25.35
N LEU A 855 -17.71 -0.81 24.66
CA LEU A 855 -17.72 -2.27 24.75
C LEU A 855 -17.47 -2.76 26.18
N THR A 856 -16.51 -2.16 26.90
CA THR A 856 -16.23 -2.48 28.31
C THR A 856 -17.44 -2.20 29.20
N GLU A 857 -18.06 -1.02 29.09
CA GLU A 857 -19.22 -0.65 29.91
C GLU A 857 -20.49 -1.45 29.58
N PHE A 858 -20.59 -2.01 28.37
CA PHE A 858 -21.69 -2.88 27.98
C PHE A 858 -21.55 -4.30 28.57
N LEU A 859 -20.33 -4.74 28.89
CA LEU A 859 -20.09 -5.97 29.66
C LEU A 859 -20.32 -5.80 31.17
N THR A 860 -20.29 -4.56 31.70
CA THR A 860 -20.43 -4.27 33.13
C THR A 860 -21.79 -3.62 33.47
N LEU A 861 -22.01 -2.36 33.06
CA LEU A 861 -23.16 -1.54 33.45
C LEU A 861 -24.45 -2.03 32.80
N SER A 862 -24.43 -2.48 31.54
CA SER A 862 -25.64 -3.03 30.91
C SER A 862 -26.09 -4.37 31.54
N VAL A 863 -25.16 -5.13 32.13
CA VAL A 863 -25.49 -6.32 32.93
C VAL A 863 -26.11 -5.91 34.27
N GLN A 864 -25.62 -4.83 34.90
CA GLN A 864 -26.24 -4.24 36.11
C GLN A 864 -27.66 -3.73 35.83
N GLN A 865 -27.90 -3.06 34.69
CA GLN A 865 -29.26 -2.68 34.26
C GLN A 865 -30.17 -3.90 34.15
N ALA A 866 -29.69 -4.98 33.53
CA ALA A 866 -30.44 -6.21 33.30
C ALA A 866 -30.85 -6.96 34.58
N TYR A 867 -30.14 -6.82 35.71
CA TYR A 867 -30.60 -7.35 37.01
C TYR A 867 -31.90 -6.71 37.50
N THR A 868 -32.20 -5.48 37.09
CA THR A 868 -33.45 -4.76 37.46
C THR A 868 -34.62 -5.00 36.51
N LEU A 869 -34.42 -5.79 35.44
CA LEU A 869 -35.33 -5.93 34.30
C LEU A 869 -35.88 -7.36 34.19
N ASN A 870 -37.09 -7.51 33.63
CA ASN A 870 -37.69 -8.82 33.42
C ASN A 870 -37.01 -9.56 32.24
N THR A 871 -36.37 -10.70 32.55
CA THR A 871 -35.61 -11.55 31.60
C THR A 871 -36.38 -12.76 31.07
N HIS A 872 -37.70 -12.84 31.28
CA HIS A 872 -38.53 -13.93 30.76
C HIS A 872 -38.85 -13.78 29.26
N LEU A 873 -38.46 -14.77 28.46
CA LEU A 873 -38.91 -14.99 27.10
C LEU A 873 -40.07 -16.00 27.11
N GLY A 874 -41.27 -15.51 27.45
CA GLY A 874 -42.43 -16.36 27.67
C GLY A 874 -42.21 -17.33 28.83
N ARG A 875 -42.02 -18.63 28.53
CA ARG A 875 -41.73 -19.66 29.54
C ARG A 875 -40.25 -19.75 29.94
N LEU A 876 -39.32 -19.28 29.10
CA LEU A 876 -37.89 -19.39 29.37
C LEU A 876 -37.40 -18.19 30.20
N LYS A 877 -36.80 -18.42 31.37
CA LYS A 877 -36.10 -17.37 32.12
C LYS A 877 -34.63 -17.34 31.72
N LEU A 878 -34.20 -16.31 31.00
CA LEU A 878 -32.79 -16.16 30.65
C LEU A 878 -31.98 -15.65 31.86
N PRO A 879 -30.81 -16.24 32.18
CA PRO A 879 -29.88 -15.69 33.16
C PRO A 879 -29.40 -14.30 32.74
N VAL A 880 -29.28 -13.38 33.70
CA VAL A 880 -28.76 -12.02 33.46
C VAL A 880 -27.33 -12.05 32.90
N THR A 881 -26.53 -13.03 33.35
CA THR A 881 -25.17 -13.31 32.85
C THR A 881 -25.11 -13.72 31.37
N CYS A 882 -26.21 -14.11 30.76
CA CYS A 882 -26.28 -14.41 29.32
C CYS A 882 -26.60 -13.17 28.46
N MET A 883 -26.96 -12.02 29.03
CA MET A 883 -27.29 -10.81 28.24
C MET A 883 -26.15 -10.32 27.32
N PRO A 884 -24.85 -10.42 27.69
CA PRO A 884 -23.73 -10.17 26.80
C PRO A 884 -23.65 -11.05 25.53
N VAL A 885 -24.51 -12.07 25.38
CA VAL A 885 -24.58 -12.84 24.12
C VAL A 885 -25.17 -12.02 22.97
N PHE A 886 -26.03 -11.03 23.24
CA PHE A 886 -26.77 -10.32 22.19
C PHE A 886 -25.89 -9.46 21.25
N PRO A 887 -24.85 -8.74 21.72
CA PRO A 887 -23.84 -8.17 20.83
C PRO A 887 -23.18 -9.22 19.94
N GLY A 888 -22.75 -10.36 20.51
CA GLY A 888 -22.16 -11.47 19.75
C GLY A 888 -23.08 -12.05 18.68
N LEU A 889 -24.37 -12.23 18.99
CA LEU A 889 -25.37 -12.66 18.00
C LEU A 889 -25.58 -11.62 16.89
N SER A 890 -25.53 -10.33 17.22
CA SER A 890 -25.57 -9.24 16.22
C SER A 890 -24.34 -9.30 15.31
N VAL A 891 -23.12 -9.35 15.88
CA VAL A 891 -21.85 -9.48 15.15
C VAL A 891 -21.87 -10.70 14.22
N PHE A 892 -22.31 -11.86 14.72
CA PHE A 892 -22.42 -13.10 13.95
C PHE A 892 -23.38 -12.97 12.76
N LEU A 893 -24.56 -12.39 12.97
CA LEU A 893 -25.56 -12.16 11.92
C LEU A 893 -25.04 -11.18 10.85
N ILE A 894 -24.41 -10.09 11.28
CA ILE A 894 -23.89 -9.04 10.39
C ILE A 894 -22.73 -9.57 9.55
N LEU A 895 -21.78 -10.30 10.14
CA LEU A 895 -20.67 -10.93 9.41
C LEU A 895 -21.18 -12.01 8.44
N SER A 896 -22.13 -12.85 8.86
CA SER A 896 -22.75 -13.86 7.99
C SER A 896 -23.45 -13.24 6.77
N LEU A 897 -24.03 -12.04 6.93
CA LEU A 897 -24.69 -11.30 5.85
C LEU A 897 -23.76 -10.33 5.11
N TYR A 898 -22.52 -10.10 5.55
CA TYR A 898 -21.63 -9.02 5.10
C TYR A 898 -21.48 -8.95 3.58
N TYR A 899 -21.06 -10.05 2.96
CA TYR A 899 -20.88 -10.14 1.50
C TYR A 899 -22.19 -10.20 0.71
N SER A 900 -23.29 -10.62 1.35
CA SER A 900 -24.61 -10.77 0.69
C SER A 900 -25.42 -9.48 0.64
N LEU A 901 -25.26 -8.62 1.65
CA LEU A 901 -26.10 -7.44 1.88
C LEU A 901 -25.28 -6.15 1.92
N PHE A 902 -24.26 -6.09 2.78
CA PHE A 902 -23.53 -4.86 3.02
C PHE A 902 -22.58 -4.50 1.87
N VAL A 903 -21.78 -5.44 1.36
CA VAL A 903 -20.86 -5.16 0.24
C VAL A 903 -21.60 -4.70 -1.04
N PRO A 904 -22.72 -5.31 -1.47
CA PRO A 904 -23.51 -4.80 -2.60
C PRO A 904 -24.13 -3.42 -2.36
N ILE A 905 -24.59 -3.11 -1.14
CA ILE A 905 -25.13 -1.79 -0.78
C ILE A 905 -24.03 -0.73 -0.83
N PHE A 906 -22.91 -0.94 -0.12
CA PHE A 906 -21.82 0.02 -0.07
C PHE A 906 -21.18 0.23 -1.45
N ARG A 907 -21.02 -0.83 -2.27
CA ARG A 907 -20.48 -0.70 -3.64
C ARG A 907 -21.36 0.15 -4.57
N ARG A 908 -22.67 0.25 -4.31
CA ARG A 908 -23.57 1.20 -5.02
C ARG A 908 -23.42 2.65 -4.54
N ILE A 909 -22.96 2.86 -3.30
CA ILE A 909 -22.84 4.18 -2.67
C ILE A 909 -21.46 4.80 -2.92
N THR A 910 -20.39 4.01 -2.88
CA THR A 910 -19.00 4.48 -2.97
C THR A 910 -18.36 4.25 -4.34
N GLY A 911 -18.93 3.37 -5.18
CA GLY A 911 -18.29 2.83 -6.38
C GLY A 911 -17.12 1.87 -6.11
N HIS A 912 -16.63 1.74 -4.87
CA HIS A 912 -15.42 0.99 -4.54
C HIS A 912 -15.63 -0.52 -4.73
N PRO A 913 -14.69 -1.26 -5.36
CA PRO A 913 -14.89 -2.69 -5.68
C PRO A 913 -15.16 -3.58 -4.45
N HIS A 914 -14.63 -3.19 -3.28
CA HIS A 914 -14.82 -3.88 -1.99
C HIS A 914 -15.90 -3.26 -1.10
N GLY A 915 -16.70 -2.31 -1.59
CA GLY A 915 -17.78 -1.65 -0.85
C GLY A 915 -17.33 -0.42 -0.07
N ALA A 916 -16.45 -0.54 0.92
CA ALA A 916 -15.92 0.60 1.69
C ALA A 916 -14.42 0.41 1.97
N SER A 917 -13.65 1.50 2.05
CA SER A 917 -12.23 1.41 2.45
C SER A 917 -12.08 1.08 3.94
N GLN A 918 -10.91 0.59 4.36
CA GLN A 918 -10.66 0.20 5.75
C GLN A 918 -10.91 1.34 6.74
N LEU A 919 -10.45 2.57 6.41
CA LEU A 919 -10.70 3.76 7.25
C LEU A 919 -12.18 4.16 7.25
N GLN A 920 -12.90 3.99 6.13
CA GLN A 920 -14.35 4.21 6.08
C GLN A 920 -15.10 3.22 7.00
N ARG A 921 -14.70 1.93 7.02
CA ARG A 921 -15.23 0.93 7.96
C ARG A 921 -15.03 1.40 9.42
N VAL A 922 -13.82 1.86 9.76
CA VAL A 922 -13.50 2.43 11.09
C VAL A 922 -14.39 3.64 11.44
N GLY A 923 -14.50 4.62 10.53
CA GLY A 923 -15.33 5.81 10.74
C GLY A 923 -16.83 5.50 10.92
N ILE A 924 -17.38 4.59 10.11
CA ILE A 924 -18.76 4.11 10.22
C ILE A 924 -18.99 3.46 11.59
N GLY A 925 -18.10 2.56 12.03
CA GLY A 925 -18.25 1.89 13.31
C GLY A 925 -18.22 2.85 14.50
N LEU A 926 -17.31 3.85 14.48
CA LEU A 926 -17.28 4.91 15.48
C LEU A 926 -18.59 5.73 15.50
N ALA A 927 -19.13 6.11 14.33
CA ALA A 927 -20.38 6.86 14.25
C ALA A 927 -21.58 6.06 14.81
N VAL A 928 -21.69 4.77 14.50
CA VAL A 928 -22.76 3.90 15.02
C VAL A 928 -22.63 3.69 16.55
N SER A 929 -21.42 3.68 17.10
CA SER A 929 -21.22 3.57 18.55
C SER A 929 -21.87 4.72 19.33
N ILE A 930 -21.86 5.94 18.78
CA ILE A 930 -22.49 7.13 19.37
C ILE A 930 -24.01 6.94 19.43
N LEU A 931 -24.62 6.36 18.40
CA LEU A 931 -26.06 6.05 18.36
C LEU A 931 -26.42 4.99 19.42
N SER A 932 -25.56 4.00 19.64
CA SER A 932 -25.76 2.98 20.69
C SER A 932 -25.74 3.59 22.10
N VAL A 933 -24.75 4.44 22.40
CA VAL A 933 -24.67 5.16 23.69
C VAL A 933 -25.83 6.13 23.88
N ALA A 934 -26.26 6.82 22.82
CA ALA A 934 -27.42 7.69 22.85
C ALA A 934 -28.71 6.92 23.19
N TRP A 935 -28.91 5.74 22.60
CA TRP A 935 -30.03 4.86 22.98
C TRP A 935 -29.93 4.42 24.44
N ALA A 936 -28.76 3.95 24.88
CA ALA A 936 -28.55 3.49 26.26
C ALA A 936 -28.87 4.59 27.29
N ALA A 937 -28.48 5.84 27.03
CA ALA A 937 -28.79 6.99 27.89
C ALA A 937 -30.29 7.34 27.90
N ILE A 938 -30.98 7.23 26.77
CA ILE A 938 -32.44 7.42 26.67
C ILE A 938 -33.18 6.32 27.43
N PHE A 939 -32.79 5.06 27.23
CA PHE A 939 -33.43 3.91 27.88
C PHE A 939 -33.17 3.89 29.39
N GLU A 940 -31.96 4.19 29.87
CA GLU A 940 -31.69 4.28 31.30
C GLU A 940 -32.54 5.37 31.97
N ARG A 941 -32.66 6.54 31.33
CA ARG A 941 -33.53 7.62 31.81
C ARG A 941 -34.99 7.17 31.89
N TYR A 942 -35.47 6.36 30.95
CA TYR A 942 -36.81 5.76 30.99
C TYR A 942 -36.93 4.73 32.12
N ARG A 943 -35.99 3.78 32.22
CA ARG A 943 -35.92 2.70 33.23
C ARG A 943 -35.94 3.27 34.65
N ARG A 944 -35.08 4.24 34.94
CA ARG A 944 -34.98 4.92 36.23
C ARG A 944 -36.28 5.68 36.57
N ASN A 945 -36.87 6.38 35.60
CA ASN A 945 -38.15 7.07 35.79
C ASN A 945 -39.32 6.08 36.01
N TYR A 946 -39.26 4.88 35.43
CA TYR A 946 -40.21 3.81 35.72
C TYR A 946 -40.05 3.30 37.15
N ALA A 947 -38.82 3.03 37.61
CA ALA A 947 -38.55 2.55 38.97
C ALA A 947 -39.07 3.51 40.05
N ILE A 948 -38.79 4.82 39.90
CA ILE A 948 -39.24 5.88 40.83
C ILE A 948 -40.76 6.05 40.82
N LYS A 949 -41.45 5.80 39.70
CA LYS A 949 -42.91 5.91 39.60
C LYS A 949 -43.70 4.76 40.22
N HIS A 950 -43.03 3.65 40.57
CA HIS A 950 -43.64 2.44 41.10
C HIS A 950 -42.89 1.93 42.34
N ASP A 951 -42.26 2.84 43.08
CA ASP A 951 -41.62 2.63 44.38
C ASP A 951 -40.51 1.56 44.46
N TYR A 952 -39.93 1.14 43.32
CA TYR A 952 -38.80 0.22 43.26
C TYR A 952 -37.43 0.86 43.60
N GLU A 953 -37.40 2.09 44.12
CA GLU A 953 -36.15 2.83 44.36
C GLU A 953 -35.22 2.11 45.37
N ALA A 954 -35.78 1.51 46.42
CA ALA A 954 -35.01 0.75 47.41
C ALA A 954 -34.63 -0.67 46.96
N THR A 955 -35.30 -1.24 45.94
CA THR A 955 -35.23 -2.69 45.64
C THR A 955 -34.50 -2.95 44.32
N PHE A 956 -33.19 -3.21 44.40
CA PHE A 956 -32.32 -3.35 43.22
C PHE A 956 -32.07 -4.79 42.75
N LEU A 957 -32.47 -5.80 43.55
CA LEU A 957 -32.30 -7.22 43.23
C LEU A 957 -33.59 -7.91 42.74
N THR A 958 -34.72 -7.20 42.74
CA THR A 958 -35.99 -7.69 42.17
C THR A 958 -36.22 -7.09 40.79
N ALA A 959 -36.41 -7.96 39.79
CA ALA A 959 -36.73 -7.53 38.44
C ALA A 959 -38.11 -6.85 38.39
N MET A 960 -38.18 -5.65 37.79
CA MET A 960 -39.44 -4.94 37.57
C MET A 960 -40.30 -5.71 36.54
N PRO A 961 -41.47 -6.27 36.92
CA PRO A 961 -42.12 -7.32 36.12
C PRO A 961 -42.62 -6.82 34.76
N ASN A 962 -43.08 -5.58 34.67
CA ASN A 962 -43.64 -4.99 33.45
C ASN A 962 -42.58 -4.37 32.53
N LEU A 963 -41.30 -4.30 32.95
CA LEU A 963 -40.23 -3.67 32.17
C LEU A 963 -39.23 -4.72 31.68
N SER A 964 -39.37 -5.11 30.41
CA SER A 964 -38.56 -6.17 29.81
C SER A 964 -37.11 -5.77 29.55
N ALA A 965 -36.20 -6.73 29.72
CA ALA A 965 -34.79 -6.59 29.38
C ALA A 965 -34.53 -6.44 27.87
N TYR A 966 -35.47 -6.85 26.99
CA TYR A 966 -35.24 -6.80 25.53
C TYR A 966 -35.16 -5.39 24.94
N TRP A 967 -35.46 -4.33 25.69
CA TRP A 967 -35.13 -2.96 25.29
C TRP A 967 -33.62 -2.69 25.22
N LEU A 968 -32.80 -3.48 25.94
CA LEU A 968 -31.33 -3.47 25.80
C LEU A 968 -30.86 -4.09 24.47
N LEU A 969 -31.72 -4.85 23.76
CA LEU A 969 -31.35 -5.47 22.49
C LEU A 969 -30.98 -4.42 21.43
N ILE A 970 -31.54 -3.21 21.49
CA ILE A 970 -31.28 -2.14 20.52
C ILE A 970 -29.83 -1.62 20.66
N GLN A 971 -29.38 -1.27 21.87
CA GLN A 971 -27.99 -0.90 22.12
C GLN A 971 -27.02 -2.06 21.82
N TYR A 972 -27.40 -3.30 22.16
CA TYR A 972 -26.60 -4.49 21.85
C TYR A 972 -26.49 -4.78 20.34
N CYS A 973 -27.56 -4.56 19.56
CA CYS A 973 -27.49 -4.68 18.10
C CYS A 973 -26.61 -3.59 17.49
N LEU A 974 -26.81 -2.33 17.89
CA LEU A 974 -26.05 -1.18 17.41
C LEU A 974 -24.55 -1.28 17.76
N ILE A 975 -24.19 -1.74 18.96
CA ILE A 975 -22.77 -1.92 19.29
C ILE A 975 -22.14 -3.06 18.47
N GLY A 976 -22.89 -4.13 18.18
CA GLY A 976 -22.41 -5.20 17.29
C GLY A 976 -22.17 -4.73 15.85
N VAL A 977 -23.00 -3.82 15.33
CA VAL A 977 -22.72 -3.12 14.05
C VAL A 977 -21.44 -2.29 14.18
N ALA A 978 -21.32 -1.48 15.24
CA ALA A 978 -20.14 -0.64 15.48
C ALA A 978 -18.83 -1.46 15.57
N GLU A 979 -18.89 -2.62 16.23
CA GLU A 979 -17.78 -3.55 16.44
C GLU A 979 -17.33 -4.20 15.11
N VAL A 980 -18.26 -4.72 14.30
CA VAL A 980 -17.93 -5.32 12.99
C VAL A 980 -17.27 -4.32 12.06
N PHE A 981 -17.82 -3.11 11.95
CA PHE A 981 -17.25 -2.11 11.05
C PHE A 981 -15.92 -1.55 11.58
N CYS A 982 -15.81 -1.29 12.89
CA CYS A 982 -14.60 -0.70 13.45
C CYS A 982 -13.45 -1.70 13.67
N ILE A 983 -13.68 -2.79 14.41
CA ILE A 983 -12.59 -3.66 14.87
C ILE A 983 -12.04 -4.52 13.72
N VAL A 984 -12.89 -5.01 12.82
CA VAL A 984 -12.41 -5.77 11.65
C VAL A 984 -11.63 -4.87 10.70
N GLY A 985 -12.15 -3.68 10.39
CA GLY A 985 -11.43 -2.70 9.56
C GLY A 985 -10.11 -2.23 10.16
N LEU A 986 -10.06 -2.07 11.50
CA LEU A 986 -8.83 -1.74 12.23
C LEU A 986 -7.79 -2.86 12.16
N LEU A 987 -8.19 -4.13 12.32
CA LEU A 987 -7.29 -5.29 12.26
C LEU A 987 -6.74 -5.52 10.86
N GLU A 988 -7.58 -5.34 9.83
CA GLU A 988 -7.20 -5.41 8.42
C GLU A 988 -6.14 -4.34 8.08
N PHE A 989 -6.45 -3.08 8.41
CA PHE A 989 -5.58 -1.92 8.21
C PHE A 989 -4.22 -2.06 8.92
N LEU A 990 -4.23 -2.45 10.21
CA LEU A 990 -3.01 -2.62 11.00
C LEU A 990 -2.13 -3.79 10.55
N TYR A 991 -2.63 -4.70 9.71
CA TYR A 991 -1.82 -5.77 9.10
C TYR A 991 -1.31 -5.39 7.71
N GLU A 992 -2.11 -4.71 6.87
CA GLU A 992 -1.65 -4.26 5.54
C GLU A 992 -0.60 -3.14 5.63
N GLU A 993 -0.81 -2.14 6.50
CA GLU A 993 0.07 -0.97 6.59
C GLU A 993 1.24 -1.12 7.58
N ALA A 994 1.31 -2.21 8.36
CA ALA A 994 2.46 -2.45 9.23
C ALA A 994 3.65 -3.02 8.43
N PRO A 995 4.91 -2.61 8.74
CA PRO A 995 6.08 -3.14 8.04
C PRO A 995 6.22 -4.66 8.22
N ASP A 996 6.75 -5.35 7.19
CA ASP A 996 6.82 -6.82 7.12
C ASP A 996 7.40 -7.46 8.41
N ALA A 997 8.48 -6.88 8.90
CA ALA A 997 9.24 -7.27 10.10
C ALA A 997 8.66 -6.71 11.43
N MET A 998 7.42 -6.21 11.41
CA MET A 998 6.71 -5.56 12.52
C MET A 998 5.18 -5.81 12.52
N LYS A 999 4.61 -6.62 11.61
CA LYS A 999 3.15 -6.83 11.50
C LYS A 999 2.49 -7.37 12.80
N SER A 1000 3.22 -8.10 13.64
CA SER A 1000 2.69 -8.57 14.94
C SER A 1000 2.59 -7.43 15.95
N ILE A 1001 3.57 -6.52 15.98
CA ILE A 1001 3.49 -5.27 16.75
C ILE A 1001 2.36 -4.36 16.22
N GLY A 1002 2.20 -4.24 14.90
CA GLY A 1002 1.08 -3.51 14.29
C GLY A 1002 -0.27 -4.04 14.76
N SER A 1003 -0.48 -5.35 14.62
CA SER A 1003 -1.66 -6.06 15.16
C SER A 1003 -1.87 -5.85 16.66
N ALA A 1004 -0.77 -5.76 17.44
CA ALA A 1004 -0.85 -5.50 18.88
C ALA A 1004 -1.39 -4.11 19.24
N TYR A 1005 -1.40 -3.13 18.33
CA TYR A 1005 -1.99 -1.81 18.59
C TYR A 1005 -3.52 -1.88 18.76
N ALA A 1006 -4.22 -2.80 18.09
CA ALA A 1006 -5.65 -3.02 18.32
C ALA A 1006 -5.92 -3.55 19.74
N ALA A 1007 -5.13 -4.54 20.19
CA ALA A 1007 -5.22 -5.06 21.55
C ALA A 1007 -4.79 -4.04 22.61
N LEU A 1008 -3.82 -3.17 22.30
CA LEU A 1008 -3.46 -2.04 23.15
C LEU A 1008 -4.61 -1.03 23.28
N ALA A 1009 -5.30 -0.70 22.19
CA ALA A 1009 -6.48 0.18 22.23
C ALA A 1009 -7.63 -0.44 23.05
N GLY A 1010 -7.82 -1.76 22.99
CA GLY A 1010 -8.74 -2.50 23.85
C GLY A 1010 -8.37 -2.43 25.34
N GLY A 1011 -7.10 -2.68 25.68
CA GLY A 1011 -6.60 -2.58 27.05
C GLY A 1011 -6.66 -1.17 27.62
N LEU A 1012 -6.30 -0.16 26.83
CA LEU A 1012 -6.46 1.26 27.17
C LEU A 1012 -7.95 1.61 27.34
N GLY A 1013 -8.84 1.05 26.52
CA GLY A 1013 -10.30 1.18 26.70
C GLY A 1013 -10.76 0.70 28.08
N CYS A 1014 -10.29 -0.47 28.53
CA CYS A 1014 -10.59 -1.02 29.86
C CYS A 1014 -10.10 -0.09 31.00
N PHE A 1015 -8.91 0.48 30.87
CA PHE A 1015 -8.36 1.41 31.85
C PHE A 1015 -9.08 2.78 31.82
N VAL A 1016 -9.40 3.31 30.64
CA VAL A 1016 -10.12 4.59 30.49
C VAL A 1016 -11.56 4.48 31.00
N ALA A 1017 -12.25 3.36 30.75
CA ALA A 1017 -13.55 3.03 31.37
C ALA A 1017 -13.46 3.09 32.90
N THR A 1018 -12.46 2.40 33.48
CA THR A 1018 -12.19 2.41 34.93
C THR A 1018 -11.88 3.82 35.46
N ILE A 1019 -11.13 4.63 34.72
CA ILE A 1019 -10.83 6.04 35.07
C ILE A 1019 -12.09 6.90 35.02
N ILE A 1020 -12.91 6.78 33.96
CA ILE A 1020 -14.19 7.51 33.82
C ILE A 1020 -15.12 7.18 34.99
N ASN A 1021 -15.29 5.90 35.33
CA ASN A 1021 -16.11 5.47 36.45
C ASN A 1021 -15.61 6.03 37.80
N ASN A 1022 -14.29 6.05 38.02
CA ASN A 1022 -13.70 6.66 39.22
C ASN A 1022 -13.88 8.19 39.27
N ILE A 1023 -13.73 8.89 38.14
CA ILE A 1023 -13.97 10.34 38.04
C ILE A 1023 -15.44 10.65 38.32
N ILE A 1024 -16.38 9.94 37.68
CA ILE A 1024 -17.82 10.11 37.92
C ILE A 1024 -18.13 9.86 39.41
N LYS A 1025 -17.60 8.77 39.99
CA LYS A 1025 -17.82 8.44 41.40
C LYS A 1025 -17.30 9.54 42.34
N SER A 1026 -16.10 10.07 42.08
CA SER A 1026 -15.50 11.14 42.90
C SER A 1026 -16.10 12.53 42.68
N ALA A 1027 -16.68 12.81 41.51
CA ALA A 1027 -17.31 14.08 41.18
C ALA A 1027 -18.78 14.15 41.64
N THR A 1028 -19.41 13.00 41.92
CA THR A 1028 -20.86 12.91 42.19
C THR A 1028 -21.21 12.32 43.55
N GLY A 1029 -20.34 11.52 44.17
CA GLY A 1029 -20.49 11.06 45.54
C GLY A 1029 -19.90 12.06 46.53
N ASN A 1030 -20.62 12.36 47.61
CA ASN A 1030 -20.13 13.26 48.66
C ASN A 1030 -20.37 12.67 50.05
N SER A 1031 -19.36 12.01 50.59
CA SER A 1031 -19.38 11.35 51.91
C SER A 1031 -19.61 12.30 53.09
N ALA A 1032 -19.46 13.62 52.91
CA ALA A 1032 -19.76 14.63 53.94
C ALA A 1032 -21.23 15.10 53.91
N LYS A 1033 -22.06 14.57 53.00
CA LYS A 1033 -23.49 14.91 52.85
C LYS A 1033 -24.39 13.68 52.65
N ASP A 1034 -23.86 12.47 52.83
CA ASP A 1034 -24.54 11.20 52.59
C ASP A 1034 -25.15 11.06 51.16
N GLN A 1035 -24.58 11.77 50.18
CA GLN A 1035 -25.07 11.77 48.81
C GLN A 1035 -24.47 10.60 48.01
N PRO A 1036 -25.29 9.63 47.52
CA PRO A 1036 -24.80 8.53 46.71
C PRO A 1036 -24.31 9.02 45.34
N SER A 1037 -23.16 8.50 44.92
CA SER A 1037 -22.63 8.75 43.57
C SER A 1037 -23.59 8.25 42.48
N TRP A 1038 -23.48 8.83 41.29
CA TRP A 1038 -24.28 8.42 40.11
C TRP A 1038 -24.07 6.94 39.76
N LEU A 1039 -22.86 6.42 40.00
CA LEU A 1039 -22.51 4.99 39.93
C LEU A 1039 -22.63 4.31 41.30
N SER A 1040 -23.82 4.38 41.90
CA SER A 1040 -24.14 3.69 43.16
C SER A 1040 -24.44 2.20 42.92
N GLN A 1041 -24.16 1.36 43.91
CA GLN A 1041 -24.38 -0.09 43.82
C GLN A 1041 -25.87 -0.46 43.63
N ASN A 1042 -26.78 0.40 44.10
CA ASN A 1042 -28.17 0.42 43.65
C ASN A 1042 -28.32 1.45 42.50
N ILE A 1043 -28.52 0.95 41.29
CA ILE A 1043 -28.70 1.75 40.06
C ILE A 1043 -29.99 2.57 40.04
N ASN A 1044 -30.97 2.29 40.91
CA ASN A 1044 -32.21 3.08 40.99
C ASN A 1044 -31.99 4.39 41.76
N THR A 1045 -31.14 4.39 42.79
CA THR A 1045 -30.80 5.57 43.62
C THR A 1045 -29.75 6.50 43.03
N GLY A 1046 -29.03 6.09 41.97
CA GLY A 1046 -28.05 6.94 41.29
C GLY A 1046 -28.68 8.25 40.84
N SER A 1047 -28.17 9.39 41.30
CA SER A 1047 -28.78 10.68 40.99
C SER A 1047 -28.41 11.18 39.59
N VAL A 1048 -29.29 11.96 38.97
CA VAL A 1048 -28.96 12.89 37.84
C VAL A 1048 -29.75 14.19 38.06
N SER A 1049 -30.15 14.44 39.30
CA SER A 1049 -31.42 15.10 39.63
C SER A 1049 -31.27 16.42 40.38
N GLU A 1050 -30.17 17.16 40.20
CA GLU A 1050 -30.12 18.58 40.58
C GLU A 1050 -30.86 19.49 39.59
N TRP A 1051 -31.14 19.02 38.37
CA TRP A 1051 -31.82 19.80 37.32
C TRP A 1051 -33.36 19.84 37.42
N GLN A 1052 -34.02 18.87 38.06
CA GLN A 1052 -35.48 18.88 38.24
C GLN A 1052 -36.03 19.62 39.47
N PRO A 1053 -35.41 19.63 40.68
CA PRO A 1053 -35.99 20.29 41.85
C PRO A 1053 -36.03 21.82 41.73
N LYS A 1054 -35.24 22.43 40.84
CA LYS A 1054 -35.39 23.85 40.47
C LYS A 1054 -36.70 24.10 39.73
N LEU A 1055 -36.97 23.33 38.66
CA LEU A 1055 -38.24 23.44 37.91
C LEU A 1055 -39.46 23.16 38.79
N LYS A 1056 -39.43 22.08 39.60
CA LYS A 1056 -40.56 21.76 40.49
C LYS A 1056 -40.82 22.86 41.52
N LYS A 1057 -39.78 23.44 42.13
CA LYS A 1057 -39.91 24.61 43.04
C LYS A 1057 -40.34 25.90 42.33
N GLU A 1058 -40.06 26.07 41.03
CA GLU A 1058 -40.61 27.18 40.25
C GLU A 1058 -42.07 26.96 39.86
N GLU A 1059 -42.48 25.74 39.53
CA GLU A 1059 -43.88 25.39 39.25
C GLU A 1059 -44.74 25.48 40.52
N GLU A 1060 -44.25 24.99 41.67
CA GLU A 1060 -44.89 25.17 42.97
C GLU A 1060 -45.01 26.66 43.34
N LYS A 1061 -43.95 27.47 43.12
CA LYS A 1061 -44.02 28.94 43.29
C LYS A 1061 -45.00 29.62 42.32
N LYS A 1062 -45.10 29.15 41.07
CA LYS A 1062 -46.09 29.65 40.09
C LYS A 1062 -47.52 29.23 40.46
N LEU A 1063 -47.70 28.04 41.03
CA LEU A 1063 -49.00 27.53 41.46
C LEU A 1063 -49.50 28.25 42.71
N HIS A 1064 -48.62 28.50 43.70
CA HIS A 1064 -48.94 29.35 44.85
C HIS A 1064 -49.22 30.80 44.43
N ARG A 1065 -48.48 31.37 43.47
CA ARG A 1065 -48.81 32.69 42.88
C ARG A 1065 -50.13 32.71 42.08
N LYS A 1066 -50.69 31.56 41.68
CA LYS A 1066 -51.99 31.44 41.01
C LYS A 1066 -53.16 31.06 41.94
N LYS A 1067 -52.92 30.90 43.24
CA LYS A 1067 -53.95 30.69 44.28
C LYS A 1067 -53.93 31.82 45.34
N GLY A 1068 -53.48 33.00 44.93
CA GLY A 1068 -53.33 34.20 45.77
C GLY A 1068 -53.90 35.45 45.11
N VAL A 1069 -54.94 35.26 44.29
CA VAL A 1069 -55.85 36.26 43.70
C VAL A 1069 -57.23 35.62 43.69
#